data_AF-A0A1J4JHV8-F1
#
_entry.id   AF-A0A1J4JHV8-F1
#
_cell.length_a   1.000
_cell.length_b   1.000
_cell.length_c   1.000
_cell.angle_alpha   90.00
_cell.angle_beta   90.00
_cell.angle_gamma   90.00
#
_symmetry.space_group_name_H-M   'P 1'
#
loop_
_entity.id
_entity.type
_entity.pdbx_description
1 polymer ?
#
loop_
_entity_poly.entity_id
_entity_poly.type
_entity_poly.pdbx_seq_one_letter_code
_entity_poly.pdbx_strand_id
1 'polypeptide(L)'
;MFLFFALTIIIEYLEPYQDWPVLEYETVYENHTYGVHTFREPTITFLPKENAYLLVNDARYNSMYGPPNKIGIVSRKMYGPNRNRTYTTPIFITGDSVRDEGDSGAAIVVDRKTGNILALWSGDKAYMKAEGVQDSDKSTSDNPMRIYKSYSYDSGDTWTPKEDITSQIYSKLCTSCADYRKNMKGLFITPGNGLQQKNGSIVFGTLTVDASNRNVNYLVYSHDFGKTWGMSAQWPVSLAYESKVFEKVDGTLLEIIPFNQSFKFATTNNYGDTYISAYQKTEFGGIGTNCDFVLYTSVRDGYNKNRVLFSYQKGLTTDRNNLYIGVSYDEGNSVAYSKMLEVGPVSSSSIGFNSEGEILVYYDKAGTRTDNTNGKPVNSYELELAIVSLEWLTDGADKFQKPGTLRWCLANTAENEKKCKNNHYKYNYQVFDCFVEKSNVFPEVIEYHFIDTFRNFEQNLSAEGLVTGNYVNEADKIKVTLVGGRELKRELKFSNIDVAIPQNQLNWVDLQVEKGQITVTNAGNANILLGSDKAVIEQNGVVSEVKVPASSSLVVEGEGVITVNKYPSKLLSNNNLINFTVQSVGRKTTVRLGDVSAKDVKVKNCKVVSVADELRQAAILEYQEMNIQENGLEVSIVMSLVAVCVVVGILLAFGIAFLLRPKDESSNDQTD
;
A
#
# COMPACT_ATOMS: atom_id res chain seq x y z
N MET A 1 -48.27 -51.52 27.71
CA MET A 1 -47.11 -51.85 26.87
C MET A 1 -46.32 -50.57 26.68
N PHE A 2 -45.22 -50.43 27.42
CA PHE A 2 -44.31 -49.29 27.35
C PHE A 2 -43.59 -49.30 25.99
N LEU A 3 -43.58 -48.18 25.27
CA LEU A 3 -42.60 -47.94 24.20
C LEU A 3 -41.86 -46.64 24.52
N PHE A 4 -40.63 -46.82 24.99
CA PHE A 4 -39.64 -45.76 25.18
C PHE A 4 -39.23 -45.21 23.81
N PHE A 5 -39.49 -43.92 23.56
CA PHE A 5 -38.79 -43.16 22.54
C PHE A 5 -37.44 -42.74 23.13
N ALA A 6 -36.36 -43.40 22.71
CA ALA A 6 -35.00 -42.93 22.97
C ALA A 6 -34.70 -41.79 21.99
N LEU A 7 -34.92 -40.55 22.44
CA LEU A 7 -34.41 -39.36 21.77
C LEU A 7 -32.89 -39.32 22.03
N THR A 8 -32.09 -39.81 21.08
CA THR A 8 -30.64 -39.64 21.11
C THR A 8 -30.34 -38.19 20.72
N ILE A 9 -30.34 -37.32 21.72
CA ILE A 9 -29.77 -35.97 21.57
C ILE A 9 -28.25 -36.19 21.52
N ILE A 10 -27.68 -36.15 20.31
CA ILE A 10 -26.25 -35.89 20.15
C ILE A 10 -26.07 -34.42 20.53
N ILE A 11 -25.79 -34.17 21.81
CA ILE A 11 -25.15 -32.92 22.23
C ILE A 11 -23.72 -33.05 21.70
N GLU A 12 -23.45 -32.44 20.55
CA GLU A 12 -22.08 -32.01 20.24
C GLU A 12 -21.65 -31.15 21.42
N TYR A 13 -20.66 -31.66 22.16
CA TYR A 13 -20.00 -30.91 23.20
C TYR A 13 -19.14 -29.86 22.49
N LEU A 14 -19.76 -28.75 22.09
CA LEU A 14 -19.06 -27.55 21.65
C LEU A 14 -18.31 -27.01 22.87
N GLU A 15 -16.99 -27.14 22.87
CA GLU A 15 -16.18 -26.38 23.82
C GLU A 15 -16.52 -24.89 23.66
N PRO A 16 -16.94 -24.19 24.74
CA PRO A 16 -17.25 -22.79 24.65
C PRO A 16 -15.92 -22.03 24.47
N TYR A 17 -15.82 -21.21 23.41
CA TYR A 17 -14.70 -20.36 22.98
C TYR A 17 -13.73 -20.89 21.88
N GLN A 18 -14.23 -21.50 20.80
CA GLN A 18 -13.49 -21.55 19.52
C GLN A 18 -14.28 -20.86 18.38
N ASP A 19 -14.04 -19.57 18.16
CA ASP A 19 -14.50 -18.82 16.99
C ASP A 19 -13.62 -19.13 15.75
N TRP A 20 -13.63 -20.38 15.26
CA TRP A 20 -13.03 -20.70 13.94
C TRP A 20 -13.97 -21.63 13.17
N PRO A 21 -14.67 -21.16 12.12
CA PRO A 21 -13.97 -20.97 10.85
C PRO A 21 -14.50 -19.82 9.96
N VAL A 22 -13.63 -19.32 9.08
CA VAL A 22 -14.06 -19.05 7.71
C VAL A 22 -13.41 -20.12 6.86
N LEU A 23 -14.19 -21.14 6.50
CA LEU A 23 -13.99 -21.96 5.32
C LEU A 23 -15.28 -21.83 4.53
N GLU A 24 -15.25 -21.06 3.45
CA GLU A 24 -16.39 -20.88 2.55
C GLU A 24 -15.99 -21.26 1.15
N TYR A 25 -16.94 -21.85 0.42
CA TYR A 25 -16.78 -22.17 -1.00
C TYR A 25 -17.84 -21.45 -1.81
N GLU A 26 -17.47 -21.04 -3.01
CA GLU A 26 -18.38 -20.44 -3.97
C GLU A 26 -17.96 -20.77 -5.40
N THR A 27 -18.89 -21.32 -6.18
CA THR A 27 -18.73 -21.48 -7.62
C THR A 27 -18.89 -20.11 -8.28
N VAL A 28 -17.79 -19.56 -8.79
CA VAL A 28 -17.76 -18.26 -9.49
C VAL A 28 -18.23 -18.41 -10.93
N TYR A 29 -17.84 -19.50 -11.58
CA TYR A 29 -18.28 -19.86 -12.92
C TYR A 29 -18.50 -21.36 -13.04
N GLU A 30 -19.75 -21.77 -13.27
CA GLU A 30 -20.11 -23.14 -13.60
C GLU A 30 -19.78 -23.44 -15.08
N ASN A 31 -19.33 -24.66 -15.36
CA ASN A 31 -19.06 -25.10 -16.74
C ASN A 31 -20.33 -25.04 -17.61
N HIS A 32 -20.18 -24.89 -18.93
CA HIS A 32 -21.30 -24.77 -19.89
C HIS A 32 -22.28 -23.61 -19.66
N THR A 33 -21.93 -22.62 -18.83
CA THR A 33 -22.69 -21.37 -18.70
C THR A 33 -22.21 -20.33 -19.71
N TYR A 34 -23.06 -19.34 -20.02
CA TYR A 34 -22.73 -18.24 -20.95
C TYR A 34 -22.27 -18.67 -22.37
N GLY A 35 -22.63 -19.90 -22.80
CA GLY A 35 -22.17 -20.46 -24.06
C GLY A 35 -20.69 -20.85 -24.07
N VAL A 36 -20.04 -20.88 -22.90
CA VAL A 36 -18.64 -21.26 -22.71
C VAL A 36 -18.59 -22.71 -22.24
N HIS A 37 -17.82 -23.57 -22.93
CA HIS A 37 -17.65 -24.97 -22.52
C HIS A 37 -17.02 -25.10 -21.13
N THR A 38 -15.93 -24.37 -20.87
CA THR A 38 -15.22 -24.45 -19.58
C THR A 38 -14.47 -23.16 -19.24
N PHE A 39 -14.28 -22.93 -17.94
CA PHE A 39 -13.47 -21.84 -17.39
C PHE A 39 -12.22 -22.40 -16.71
N ARG A 40 -11.05 -21.81 -16.99
CA ARG A 40 -9.73 -22.35 -16.62
C ARG A 40 -8.69 -21.27 -16.33
N GLU A 41 -7.54 -21.66 -15.80
CA GLU A 41 -6.36 -20.79 -15.54
C GLU A 41 -6.70 -19.58 -14.64
N PRO A 42 -7.11 -19.85 -13.38
CA PRO A 42 -7.51 -18.82 -12.43
C PRO A 42 -6.35 -17.93 -12.02
N THR A 43 -6.64 -16.64 -11.93
CA THR A 43 -5.79 -15.63 -11.31
C THR A 43 -6.63 -14.76 -10.40
N ILE A 44 -6.15 -14.50 -9.19
CA ILE A 44 -6.82 -13.61 -8.23
C ILE A 44 -5.80 -12.63 -7.65
N THR A 45 -6.15 -11.34 -7.65
CA THR A 45 -5.32 -10.30 -7.04
C THR A 45 -6.18 -9.28 -6.31
N PHE A 46 -5.64 -8.66 -5.26
CA PHE A 46 -6.34 -7.65 -4.47
C PHE A 46 -6.16 -6.26 -5.08
N LEU A 47 -7.25 -5.51 -5.15
CA LEU A 47 -7.33 -4.14 -5.63
C LEU A 47 -7.48 -3.20 -4.42
N PRO A 48 -6.39 -2.67 -3.86
CA PRO A 48 -6.45 -1.91 -2.60
C PRO A 48 -7.24 -0.60 -2.70
N LYS A 49 -7.27 0.03 -3.88
CA LYS A 49 -8.05 1.26 -4.11
C LYS A 49 -9.55 1.03 -4.01
N GLU A 50 -10.01 -0.15 -4.43
CA GLU A 50 -11.42 -0.53 -4.46
C GLU A 50 -11.84 -1.33 -3.23
N ASN A 51 -10.87 -1.81 -2.45
CA ASN A 51 -11.08 -2.85 -1.44
C ASN A 51 -11.85 -4.06 -2.02
N ALA A 52 -11.37 -4.57 -3.16
CA ALA A 52 -12.00 -5.62 -3.95
C ALA A 52 -10.97 -6.64 -4.44
N TYR A 53 -11.42 -7.77 -4.94
CA TYR A 53 -10.56 -8.71 -5.67
C TYR A 53 -10.87 -8.66 -7.16
N LEU A 54 -9.83 -8.72 -7.99
CA LEU A 54 -9.96 -8.98 -9.41
C LEU A 54 -9.76 -10.48 -9.66
N LEU A 55 -10.79 -11.13 -10.21
CA LEU A 55 -10.75 -12.51 -10.66
C LEU A 55 -10.57 -12.52 -12.18
N VAL A 56 -9.56 -13.22 -12.66
CA VAL A 56 -9.23 -13.34 -14.09
C VAL A 56 -9.09 -14.81 -14.47
N ASN A 57 -9.64 -15.20 -15.61
CA ASN A 57 -9.60 -16.58 -16.08
C ASN A 57 -9.88 -16.70 -17.59
N ASP A 58 -9.54 -17.86 -18.16
CA ASP A 58 -9.94 -18.26 -19.49
C ASP A 58 -11.44 -18.58 -19.53
N ALA A 59 -12.10 -18.19 -20.62
CA ALA A 59 -13.39 -18.67 -21.07
C ALA A 59 -13.18 -19.44 -22.39
N ARG A 60 -13.19 -20.78 -22.32
CA ARG A 60 -12.92 -21.66 -23.47
C ARG A 60 -14.24 -22.14 -24.07
N TYR A 61 -14.55 -21.71 -25.30
CA TYR A 61 -15.89 -21.87 -25.86
C TYR A 61 -16.21 -23.27 -26.34
N ASN A 62 -15.24 -23.95 -26.95
CA ASN A 62 -15.51 -25.17 -27.72
C ASN A 62 -15.05 -26.45 -27.00
N SER A 63 -14.01 -26.36 -26.18
CA SER A 63 -13.38 -27.51 -25.53
C SER A 63 -12.56 -27.07 -24.32
N MET A 64 -11.97 -28.03 -23.60
CA MET A 64 -11.03 -27.77 -22.52
C MET A 64 -9.60 -27.44 -22.96
N TYR A 65 -9.27 -27.53 -24.24
CA TYR A 65 -7.90 -27.39 -24.72
C TYR A 65 -7.47 -25.91 -24.81
N GLY A 66 -6.17 -25.66 -24.64
CA GLY A 66 -5.58 -24.32 -24.79
C GLY A 66 -5.45 -23.89 -26.25
N PRO A 67 -4.76 -22.77 -26.55
CA PRO A 67 -4.55 -22.30 -27.91
C PRO A 67 -3.93 -23.36 -28.85
N PRO A 68 -4.23 -23.34 -30.18
CA PRO A 68 -5.22 -22.48 -30.80
C PRO A 68 -6.62 -23.05 -30.67
N ASN A 69 -7.47 -22.32 -29.95
CA ASN A 69 -8.88 -22.61 -29.77
C ASN A 69 -9.59 -21.29 -29.48
N LYS A 70 -10.92 -21.25 -29.64
CA LYS A 70 -11.71 -20.06 -29.30
C LYS A 70 -11.71 -19.83 -27.79
N ILE A 71 -10.80 -18.98 -27.33
CA ILE A 71 -10.57 -18.65 -25.92
C ILE A 71 -10.45 -17.14 -25.78
N GLY A 72 -11.27 -16.56 -24.92
CA GLY A 72 -11.06 -15.20 -24.42
C GLY A 72 -10.70 -15.28 -22.95
N ILE A 73 -10.08 -14.24 -22.42
CA ILE A 73 -9.85 -14.15 -20.98
C ILE A 73 -10.67 -13.00 -20.40
N VAL A 74 -11.42 -13.37 -19.36
CA VAL A 74 -12.42 -12.54 -18.71
C VAL A 74 -11.90 -12.09 -17.36
N SER A 75 -12.26 -10.87 -16.97
CA SER A 75 -12.05 -10.35 -15.64
C SER A 75 -13.37 -9.94 -15.01
N ARG A 76 -13.53 -10.15 -13.70
CA ARG A 76 -14.62 -9.57 -12.92
C ARG A 76 -14.11 -9.15 -11.54
N LYS A 77 -14.70 -8.10 -10.98
CA LYS A 77 -14.43 -7.67 -9.61
C LYS A 77 -15.38 -8.36 -8.64
N MET A 78 -14.86 -8.67 -7.47
CA MET A 78 -15.60 -9.21 -6.33
C MET A 78 -15.43 -8.25 -5.15
N TYR A 79 -16.56 -7.77 -4.61
CA TYR A 79 -16.64 -6.83 -3.49
C TYR A 79 -17.29 -7.49 -2.27
N GLY A 80 -16.90 -7.01 -1.09
CA GLY A 80 -17.53 -7.34 0.19
C GLY A 80 -16.89 -8.56 0.89
N PRO A 81 -16.90 -8.58 2.23
CA PRO A 81 -16.44 -9.73 3.01
C PRO A 81 -17.52 -10.81 3.11
N ASN A 82 -17.11 -12.06 3.33
CA ASN A 82 -18.01 -13.18 3.67
C ASN A 82 -19.17 -13.36 2.66
N ARG A 83 -20.28 -13.98 3.07
CA ARG A 83 -21.39 -14.40 2.18
C ARG A 83 -22.19 -13.30 1.47
N ASN A 84 -21.92 -12.02 1.73
CA ASN A 84 -22.60 -10.89 1.06
C ASN A 84 -21.75 -10.32 -0.09
N ARG A 85 -21.07 -11.20 -0.83
CA ARG A 85 -20.25 -10.82 -1.98
C ARG A 85 -21.11 -10.35 -3.13
N THR A 86 -20.63 -9.31 -3.80
CA THR A 86 -21.22 -8.85 -5.06
C THR A 86 -20.16 -8.86 -6.15
N TYR A 87 -20.60 -9.14 -7.36
CA TYR A 87 -19.71 -9.23 -8.50
C TYR A 87 -20.12 -8.28 -9.59
N THR A 88 -19.13 -7.72 -10.26
CA THR A 88 -19.39 -7.01 -11.52
C THR A 88 -19.74 -8.01 -12.63
N THR A 89 -20.35 -7.48 -13.68
CA THR A 89 -20.44 -8.18 -14.96
C THR A 89 -19.03 -8.49 -15.46
N PRO A 90 -18.76 -9.71 -15.96
CA PRO A 90 -17.47 -10.04 -16.56
C PRO A 90 -17.19 -9.21 -17.81
N ILE A 91 -15.94 -8.80 -17.98
CA ILE A 91 -15.44 -8.09 -19.17
C ILE A 91 -14.27 -8.86 -19.79
N PHE A 92 -14.09 -8.76 -21.11
CA PHE A 92 -12.94 -9.38 -21.77
C PHE A 92 -11.73 -8.46 -21.73
N ILE A 93 -10.60 -8.97 -21.24
CA ILE A 93 -9.33 -8.23 -21.28
C ILE A 93 -8.68 -8.31 -22.67
N THR A 94 -9.09 -9.28 -23.48
CA THR A 94 -8.53 -9.58 -24.80
C THR A 94 -9.13 -8.75 -25.94
N GLY A 95 -10.12 -7.89 -25.64
CA GLY A 95 -10.89 -7.10 -26.58
C GLY A 95 -12.30 -7.63 -26.82
N ASP A 96 -13.10 -6.87 -27.57
CA ASP A 96 -14.56 -7.07 -27.72
C ASP A 96 -14.97 -8.39 -28.41
N SER A 97 -14.06 -9.00 -29.18
CA SER A 97 -14.33 -10.24 -29.91
C SER A 97 -13.34 -11.35 -29.56
N VAL A 98 -13.86 -12.51 -29.17
CA VAL A 98 -13.07 -13.71 -28.94
C VAL A 98 -12.67 -14.35 -30.26
N ARG A 99 -11.36 -14.45 -30.50
CA ARG A 99 -10.75 -15.02 -31.73
C ARG A 99 -10.71 -16.55 -31.67
N ASP A 100 -10.66 -17.19 -32.85
CA ASP A 100 -10.63 -18.66 -32.94
C ASP A 100 -9.23 -19.26 -32.67
N GLU A 101 -8.16 -18.45 -32.77
CA GLU A 101 -6.79 -18.85 -32.38
C GLU A 101 -6.54 -18.66 -30.87
N GLY A 102 -7.36 -17.85 -30.21
CA GLY A 102 -7.43 -17.74 -28.75
C GLY A 102 -6.31 -16.99 -28.06
N ASP A 103 -6.62 -16.65 -26.82
CA ASP A 103 -5.78 -15.97 -25.84
C ASP A 103 -6.01 -16.68 -24.50
N SER A 104 -4.96 -17.13 -23.81
CA SER A 104 -5.06 -18.02 -22.65
C SER A 104 -3.94 -17.76 -21.64
N GLY A 105 -4.27 -17.99 -20.37
CA GLY A 105 -3.30 -18.03 -19.30
C GLY A 105 -2.83 -16.64 -18.88
N ALA A 106 -3.73 -15.86 -18.29
CA ALA A 106 -3.39 -14.53 -17.82
C ALA A 106 -2.52 -14.55 -16.56
N ALA A 107 -1.51 -13.69 -16.53
CA ALA A 107 -0.76 -13.34 -15.34
C ALA A 107 -0.92 -11.86 -15.05
N ILE A 108 -1.22 -11.52 -13.80
CA ILE A 108 -1.62 -10.16 -13.40
C ILE A 108 -0.67 -9.60 -12.35
N VAL A 109 -0.33 -8.32 -12.45
CA VAL A 109 0.32 -7.56 -11.38
C VAL A 109 -0.37 -6.21 -11.21
N VAL A 110 -0.60 -5.81 -9.95
CA VAL A 110 -1.12 -4.49 -9.58
C VAL A 110 0.05 -3.64 -9.12
N ASP A 111 0.23 -2.47 -9.74
CA ASP A 111 1.25 -1.52 -9.31
C ASP A 111 0.93 -1.00 -7.92
N ARG A 112 1.78 -1.28 -6.94
CA ARG A 112 1.64 -0.71 -5.60
C ARG A 112 1.64 0.82 -5.59
N LYS A 113 2.35 1.46 -6.53
CA LYS A 113 2.47 2.93 -6.56
C LYS A 113 1.23 3.61 -7.11
N THR A 114 0.68 3.10 -8.20
CA THR A 114 -0.41 3.75 -8.95
C THR A 114 -1.74 3.04 -8.85
N GLY A 115 -1.78 1.78 -8.40
CA GLY A 115 -2.97 0.91 -8.48
C GLY A 115 -3.34 0.48 -9.90
N ASN A 116 -2.53 0.84 -10.90
CA ASN A 116 -2.72 0.40 -12.27
C ASN A 116 -2.45 -1.10 -12.37
N ILE A 117 -3.12 -1.77 -13.29
CA ILE A 117 -3.04 -3.22 -13.45
C ILE A 117 -2.36 -3.52 -14.78
N LEU A 118 -1.40 -4.44 -14.77
CA LEU A 118 -0.77 -5.00 -15.96
C LEU A 118 -1.14 -6.47 -16.06
N ALA A 119 -1.68 -6.85 -17.22
CA ALA A 119 -1.96 -8.23 -17.59
C ALA A 119 -1.02 -8.69 -18.70
N LEU A 120 -0.48 -9.89 -18.56
CA LEU A 120 0.20 -10.65 -19.62
C LEU A 120 -0.55 -11.94 -19.92
N TRP A 121 -0.51 -12.42 -21.16
CA TRP A 121 -1.03 -13.75 -21.51
C TRP A 121 -0.40 -14.29 -22.79
N SER A 122 -0.69 -15.55 -23.10
CA SER A 122 -0.18 -16.25 -24.29
C SER A 122 -1.30 -16.45 -25.33
N GLY A 123 -0.99 -16.41 -26.63
CA GLY A 123 -2.01 -16.59 -27.66
C GLY A 123 -1.50 -17.05 -29.03
N ASP A 124 -2.44 -17.23 -29.95
CA ASP A 124 -2.28 -17.60 -31.36
C ASP A 124 -1.83 -19.04 -31.65
N LYS A 125 -0.72 -19.51 -31.08
CA LYS A 125 -0.17 -20.85 -31.33
C LYS A 125 -0.22 -21.72 -30.10
N ALA A 126 -0.28 -23.03 -30.29
CA ALA A 126 -0.13 -23.97 -29.19
C ALA A 126 1.30 -23.95 -28.66
N TYR A 127 1.46 -23.88 -27.34
CA TYR A 127 2.74 -23.97 -26.65
C TYR A 127 3.59 -25.15 -27.14
N MET A 128 2.96 -26.33 -27.29
CA MET A 128 3.57 -27.55 -27.80
C MET A 128 2.58 -28.40 -28.59
N LYS A 129 3.06 -29.47 -29.23
CA LYS A 129 2.16 -30.44 -29.90
C LYS A 129 1.35 -31.18 -28.84
N ALA A 130 0.03 -31.08 -28.94
CA ALA A 130 -0.92 -31.84 -28.14
C ALA A 130 -1.90 -32.58 -29.06
N GLU A 131 -2.71 -33.47 -28.50
CA GLU A 131 -3.79 -34.12 -29.24
C GLU A 131 -4.75 -33.07 -29.83
N GLY A 132 -5.13 -33.24 -31.09
CA GLY A 132 -5.99 -32.28 -31.81
C GLY A 132 -5.28 -31.03 -32.35
N VAL A 133 -4.00 -30.82 -32.05
CA VAL A 133 -3.21 -29.68 -32.58
C VAL A 133 -2.47 -30.09 -33.85
N GLN A 134 -2.73 -29.38 -34.96
CA GLN A 134 -2.02 -29.60 -36.22
C GLN A 134 -0.56 -29.13 -36.11
N ASP A 135 0.34 -29.69 -36.92
CA ASP A 135 1.76 -29.27 -36.88
C ASP A 135 1.95 -27.79 -37.25
N SER A 136 1.09 -27.23 -38.10
CA SER A 136 1.05 -25.79 -38.46
C SER A 136 0.60 -24.88 -37.31
N ASP A 137 -0.06 -25.44 -36.32
CA ASP A 137 -0.68 -24.74 -35.19
C ASP A 137 0.19 -24.75 -33.94
N LYS A 138 1.22 -25.59 -33.95
CA LYS A 138 2.27 -25.60 -32.93
C LYS A 138 3.21 -24.40 -33.07
N SER A 139 3.57 -23.83 -31.94
CA SER A 139 4.58 -22.76 -31.87
C SER A 139 5.94 -23.22 -32.42
N THR A 140 6.60 -22.32 -33.15
CA THR A 140 7.97 -22.47 -33.64
C THR A 140 8.73 -21.16 -33.46
N SER A 141 10.05 -21.16 -33.67
CA SER A 141 10.82 -19.91 -33.63
C SER A 141 10.47 -18.95 -34.78
N ASP A 142 10.00 -19.46 -35.93
CA ASP A 142 9.52 -18.66 -37.07
C ASP A 142 8.09 -18.15 -36.90
N ASN A 143 7.24 -18.96 -36.26
CA ASN A 143 5.83 -18.64 -36.01
C ASN A 143 5.51 -18.97 -34.54
N PRO A 144 5.87 -18.07 -33.61
CA PRO A 144 5.79 -18.34 -32.18
C PRO A 144 4.39 -18.10 -31.62
N MET A 145 4.11 -18.74 -30.49
CA MET A 145 3.05 -18.32 -29.57
C MET A 145 3.31 -16.87 -29.15
N ARG A 146 2.31 -16.03 -29.26
CA ARG A 146 2.44 -14.60 -28.96
C ARG A 146 2.28 -14.35 -27.47
N ILE A 147 3.04 -13.38 -26.97
CA ILE A 147 2.89 -12.85 -25.63
C ILE A 147 2.30 -11.46 -25.76
N TYR A 148 1.12 -11.29 -25.20
CA TYR A 148 0.39 -10.04 -25.24
C TYR A 148 0.39 -9.38 -23.87
N LYS A 149 0.31 -8.05 -23.86
CA LYS A 149 0.05 -7.26 -22.65
C LYS A 149 -1.14 -6.33 -22.81
N SER A 150 -1.77 -5.97 -21.70
CA SER A 150 -2.74 -4.88 -21.60
C SER A 150 -2.69 -4.22 -20.21
N TYR A 151 -3.08 -2.95 -20.15
CA TYR A 151 -3.18 -2.19 -18.91
C TYR A 151 -4.63 -1.87 -18.57
N SER A 152 -4.92 -1.80 -17.28
CA SER A 152 -6.07 -1.06 -16.76
C SER A 152 -5.60 0.08 -15.86
N TYR A 153 -6.18 1.25 -16.07
CA TYR A 153 -5.89 2.48 -15.31
C TYR A 153 -7.04 2.88 -14.36
N ASP A 154 -8.10 2.07 -14.33
CA ASP A 154 -9.37 2.32 -13.63
C ASP A 154 -9.79 1.08 -12.82
N SER A 155 -8.83 0.46 -12.15
CA SER A 155 -9.06 -0.67 -11.25
C SER A 155 -9.73 -1.89 -11.92
N GLY A 156 -9.48 -2.14 -13.21
CA GLY A 156 -9.96 -3.31 -13.94
C GLY A 156 -11.32 -3.14 -14.60
N ASP A 157 -11.84 -1.91 -14.73
CA ASP A 157 -13.11 -1.64 -15.42
C ASP A 157 -12.95 -1.55 -16.95
N THR A 158 -11.82 -1.01 -17.42
CA THR A 158 -11.46 -1.01 -18.84
C THR A 158 -10.02 -1.44 -19.05
N TRP A 159 -9.73 -1.93 -20.26
CA TRP A 159 -8.43 -2.45 -20.66
C TRP A 159 -7.98 -1.79 -21.95
N THR A 160 -6.69 -1.46 -22.04
CA THR A 160 -6.11 -0.97 -23.29
C THR A 160 -6.14 -2.05 -24.36
N PRO A 161 -6.11 -1.69 -25.66
CA PRO A 161 -5.87 -2.67 -26.72
C PRO A 161 -4.61 -3.50 -26.43
N LYS A 162 -4.65 -4.80 -26.74
CA LYS A 162 -3.52 -5.69 -26.49
C LYS A 162 -2.31 -5.34 -27.36
N GLU A 163 -1.12 -5.42 -26.79
CA GLU A 163 0.16 -5.18 -27.47
C GLU A 163 0.99 -6.47 -27.49
N ASP A 164 1.50 -6.87 -28.67
CA ASP A 164 2.41 -8.02 -28.81
C ASP A 164 3.83 -7.62 -28.38
N ILE A 165 4.33 -8.28 -27.33
CA ILE A 165 5.68 -8.06 -26.78
C ILE A 165 6.65 -9.21 -27.10
N THR A 166 6.26 -10.19 -27.92
CA THR A 166 7.12 -11.34 -28.27
C THR A 166 8.45 -10.92 -28.86
N SER A 167 8.47 -9.87 -29.69
CA SER A 167 9.68 -9.33 -30.30
C SER A 167 10.70 -8.75 -29.31
N GLN A 168 10.31 -8.51 -28.06
CA GLN A 168 11.22 -8.12 -26.98
C GLN A 168 11.75 -9.33 -26.20
N ILE A 169 11.05 -10.47 -26.26
CA ILE A 169 11.24 -11.60 -25.35
C ILE A 169 11.92 -12.79 -26.04
N TYR A 170 11.45 -13.29 -27.18
CA TYR A 170 12.03 -14.52 -27.75
C TYR A 170 11.69 -14.70 -29.22
N SER A 171 12.11 -15.85 -29.79
CA SER A 171 11.88 -16.28 -31.17
C SER A 171 12.63 -15.43 -32.20
N LYS A 172 12.49 -15.77 -33.49
CA LYS A 172 13.09 -14.99 -34.59
C LYS A 172 12.53 -13.58 -34.71
N LEU A 173 11.40 -13.29 -34.06
CA LEU A 173 10.87 -11.93 -33.96
C LEU A 173 11.76 -11.03 -33.11
N CYS A 174 12.50 -11.59 -32.14
CA CYS A 174 13.44 -10.81 -31.33
C CYS A 174 14.81 -10.70 -32.01
N THR A 175 14.91 -9.76 -32.95
CA THR A 175 16.11 -9.56 -33.77
C THR A 175 17.34 -9.11 -32.96
N SER A 176 17.13 -8.43 -31.83
CA SER A 176 18.17 -7.97 -30.90
C SER A 176 18.53 -8.97 -29.79
N CYS A 177 17.82 -10.09 -29.67
CA CYS A 177 18.08 -11.09 -28.64
C CYS A 177 19.38 -11.88 -28.87
N ALA A 178 19.86 -12.54 -27.82
CA ALA A 178 20.87 -13.59 -27.97
C ALA A 178 20.36 -14.76 -28.83
N ASP A 179 21.26 -15.44 -29.53
CA ASP A 179 20.87 -16.44 -30.54
C ASP A 179 20.11 -17.64 -29.97
N TYR A 180 20.38 -18.03 -28.72
CA TYR A 180 19.60 -19.11 -28.09
C TYR A 180 18.13 -18.71 -27.90
N ARG A 181 17.83 -17.44 -27.55
CA ARG A 181 16.46 -16.89 -27.46
C ARG A 181 15.77 -16.82 -28.81
N LYS A 182 16.51 -16.48 -29.88
CA LYS A 182 15.98 -16.47 -31.25
C LYS A 182 15.51 -17.84 -31.72
N ASN A 183 16.11 -18.90 -31.20
CA ASN A 183 15.83 -20.27 -31.61
C ASN A 183 14.86 -21.02 -30.66
N MET A 184 14.37 -20.36 -29.60
CA MET A 184 13.29 -20.89 -28.76
C MET A 184 12.01 -21.07 -29.57
N LYS A 185 11.29 -22.15 -29.29
CA LYS A 185 10.15 -22.60 -30.10
C LYS A 185 8.81 -22.19 -29.54
N GLY A 186 8.70 -21.95 -28.24
CA GLY A 186 7.46 -21.51 -27.60
C GLY A 186 7.72 -21.03 -26.17
N LEU A 187 6.89 -20.11 -25.70
CA LEU A 187 6.95 -19.57 -24.35
C LEU A 187 5.53 -19.30 -23.87
N PHE A 188 5.12 -19.96 -22.79
CA PHE A 188 3.86 -19.74 -22.08
C PHE A 188 4.14 -18.92 -20.83
N ILE A 189 3.47 -17.78 -20.70
CA ILE A 189 3.46 -17.02 -19.45
C ILE A 189 2.70 -17.85 -18.41
N THR A 190 3.32 -18.10 -17.24
CA THR A 190 2.67 -18.85 -16.17
C THR A 190 1.45 -18.06 -15.65
N PRO A 191 0.22 -18.60 -15.75
CA PRO A 191 -0.99 -17.90 -15.30
C PRO A 191 -1.01 -17.74 -13.78
N GLY A 192 -1.54 -16.65 -13.26
CA GLY A 192 -1.59 -16.36 -11.81
C GLY A 192 -0.97 -15.00 -11.45
N ASN A 193 -0.50 -14.87 -10.21
CA ASN A 193 0.09 -13.62 -9.75
C ASN A 193 1.51 -13.40 -10.30
N GLY A 194 1.74 -12.22 -10.89
CA GLY A 194 3.07 -11.69 -11.12
C GLY A 194 3.66 -11.09 -9.85
N LEU A 195 4.99 -11.12 -9.74
CA LEU A 195 5.70 -10.47 -8.65
C LEU A 195 5.97 -9.01 -9.03
N GLN A 196 5.55 -8.07 -8.17
CA GLN A 196 6.23 -6.78 -8.08
C GLN A 196 7.20 -6.84 -6.89
N GLN A 197 8.50 -6.66 -7.13
CA GLN A 197 9.50 -6.53 -6.08
C GLN A 197 9.36 -5.20 -5.34
N LYS A 198 9.92 -5.10 -4.13
CA LYS A 198 9.91 -3.86 -3.33
C LYS A 198 10.50 -2.67 -4.08
N ASN A 199 11.48 -2.89 -4.96
CA ASN A 199 12.09 -1.87 -5.82
C ASN A 199 11.23 -1.45 -7.03
N GLY A 200 10.05 -2.05 -7.22
CA GLY A 200 9.11 -1.76 -8.31
C GLY A 200 9.27 -2.62 -9.56
N SER A 201 10.32 -3.44 -9.65
CA SER A 201 10.52 -4.35 -10.79
C SER A 201 9.44 -5.43 -10.81
N ILE A 202 9.01 -5.80 -12.02
CA ILE A 202 8.00 -6.84 -12.25
C ILE A 202 8.70 -8.09 -12.75
N VAL A 203 8.29 -9.26 -12.27
CA VAL A 203 8.83 -10.56 -12.68
C VAL A 203 7.69 -11.57 -12.85
N PHE A 204 7.75 -12.32 -13.94
CA PHE A 204 6.86 -13.44 -14.23
C PHE A 204 7.67 -14.71 -14.51
N GLY A 205 7.18 -15.84 -14.00
CA GLY A 205 7.65 -17.16 -14.42
C GLY A 205 7.11 -17.52 -15.80
N THR A 206 7.85 -18.35 -16.52
CA THR A 206 7.44 -18.85 -17.84
C THR A 206 7.70 -20.33 -17.95
N LEU A 207 6.94 -21.02 -18.80
CA LEU A 207 7.27 -22.34 -19.29
C LEU A 207 7.70 -22.21 -20.76
N THR A 208 8.91 -22.62 -21.09
CA THR A 208 9.53 -22.38 -22.40
C THR A 208 9.97 -23.69 -23.06
N VAL A 209 9.67 -23.82 -24.35
CA VAL A 209 10.25 -24.85 -25.24
C VAL A 209 11.52 -24.28 -25.87
N ASP A 210 12.67 -24.77 -25.46
CA ASP A 210 13.94 -24.33 -26.03
C ASP A 210 14.20 -24.91 -27.45
N ALA A 211 15.32 -24.50 -28.06
CA ALA A 211 15.70 -24.97 -29.39
C ALA A 211 15.83 -26.51 -29.49
N SER A 212 16.17 -27.16 -28.37
CA SER A 212 16.34 -28.61 -28.24
C SER A 212 15.06 -29.35 -27.84
N ASN A 213 13.89 -28.67 -27.86
CA ASN A 213 12.59 -29.19 -27.42
C ASN A 213 12.53 -29.59 -25.93
N ARG A 214 13.33 -28.95 -25.07
CA ARG A 214 13.23 -29.13 -23.63
C ARG A 214 12.24 -28.12 -23.05
N ASN A 215 11.44 -28.57 -22.10
CA ASN A 215 10.67 -27.70 -21.21
C ASN A 215 11.58 -27.18 -20.10
N VAL A 216 11.76 -25.87 -20.06
CA VAL A 216 12.61 -25.13 -19.11
C VAL A 216 11.89 -23.87 -18.65
N ASN A 217 12.26 -23.31 -17.49
CA ASN A 217 11.73 -22.02 -17.05
C ASN A 217 12.76 -20.91 -17.24
N TYR A 218 12.30 -19.78 -17.75
CA TYR A 218 13.02 -18.52 -17.71
C TYR A 218 12.16 -17.49 -16.98
N LEU A 219 12.79 -16.47 -16.44
CA LEU A 219 12.09 -15.31 -15.89
C LEU A 219 11.96 -14.24 -16.96
N VAL A 220 10.77 -13.65 -17.06
CA VAL A 220 10.53 -12.45 -17.87
C VAL A 220 10.28 -11.29 -16.91
N TYR A 221 10.94 -10.16 -17.14
CA TYR A 221 10.93 -9.05 -16.18
C TYR A 221 10.88 -7.68 -16.84
N SER A 222 10.46 -6.68 -16.08
CA SER A 222 10.42 -5.28 -16.50
C SER A 222 10.75 -4.35 -15.34
N HIS A 223 11.54 -3.31 -15.59
CA HIS A 223 11.89 -2.29 -14.59
C HIS A 223 11.09 -0.99 -14.75
N ASP A 224 10.22 -0.91 -15.76
CA ASP A 224 9.50 0.32 -16.15
C ASP A 224 7.99 0.10 -16.27
N PHE A 225 7.46 -0.83 -15.45
CA PHE A 225 6.05 -1.21 -15.40
C PHE A 225 5.52 -1.76 -16.74
N GLY A 226 6.32 -2.57 -17.44
CA GLY A 226 5.92 -3.32 -18.64
C GLY A 226 6.08 -2.57 -19.96
N LYS A 227 6.77 -1.43 -19.99
CA LYS A 227 7.06 -0.72 -21.25
C LYS A 227 8.12 -1.48 -22.04
N THR A 228 9.18 -1.89 -21.37
CA THR A 228 10.24 -2.75 -21.93
C THR A 228 10.37 -4.05 -21.15
N TRP A 229 10.78 -5.12 -21.86
CA TRP A 229 10.85 -6.47 -21.31
C TRP A 229 12.24 -7.10 -21.49
N GLY A 230 12.74 -7.69 -20.40
CA GLY A 230 13.89 -8.56 -20.37
C GLY A 230 13.49 -10.03 -20.15
N MET A 231 14.42 -10.94 -20.40
CA MET A 231 14.28 -12.35 -20.12
C MET A 231 15.62 -12.89 -19.63
N SER A 232 15.58 -13.78 -18.64
CA SER A 232 16.76 -14.31 -17.97
C SER A 232 17.75 -14.98 -18.94
N ALA A 233 19.05 -14.90 -18.62
CA ALA A 233 20.09 -15.53 -19.43
C ALA A 233 20.10 -17.07 -19.31
N GLN A 234 19.69 -17.59 -18.15
CA GLN A 234 19.74 -19.00 -17.82
C GLN A 234 18.38 -19.53 -17.37
N TRP A 235 18.30 -20.86 -17.29
CA TRP A 235 17.22 -21.63 -16.72
C TRP A 235 17.82 -22.62 -15.70
N PRO A 236 17.19 -22.85 -14.55
CA PRO A 236 17.82 -23.62 -13.48
C PRO A 236 17.71 -25.12 -13.73
N VAL A 237 16.61 -25.58 -14.35
CA VAL A 237 16.29 -27.00 -14.55
C VAL A 237 15.46 -27.27 -15.80
N SER A 238 15.55 -28.51 -16.31
CA SER A 238 14.68 -29.04 -17.37
C SER A 238 13.56 -29.91 -16.78
N LEU A 239 12.62 -30.38 -17.62
CA LEU A 239 11.39 -31.06 -17.19
C LEU A 239 10.54 -30.16 -16.28
N ALA A 240 10.61 -28.87 -16.58
CA ALA A 240 9.86 -27.82 -15.92
C ALA A 240 8.38 -27.87 -16.27
N TYR A 241 7.58 -27.34 -15.35
CA TYR A 241 6.18 -26.94 -15.51
C TYR A 241 6.03 -25.45 -15.18
N GLU A 242 4.82 -24.93 -15.12
CA GLU A 242 4.54 -23.50 -14.89
C GLU A 242 5.12 -23.01 -13.55
N SER A 243 6.13 -22.14 -13.58
CA SER A 243 6.85 -21.65 -12.38
C SER A 243 6.25 -20.39 -11.76
N LYS A 244 6.41 -20.23 -10.44
CA LYS A 244 6.11 -19.02 -9.67
C LYS A 244 7.38 -18.34 -9.19
N VAL A 245 7.26 -17.07 -8.82
CA VAL A 245 8.38 -16.30 -8.26
C VAL A 245 7.89 -15.43 -7.11
N PHE A 246 8.63 -15.40 -6.01
CA PHE A 246 8.46 -14.36 -4.99
C PHE A 246 9.81 -13.80 -4.53
N GLU A 247 9.79 -12.58 -3.97
CA GLU A 247 10.95 -11.92 -3.39
C GLU A 247 11.15 -12.41 -1.95
N LYS A 248 12.27 -13.07 -1.68
CA LYS A 248 12.68 -13.43 -0.32
C LYS A 248 12.91 -12.19 0.52
N VAL A 249 12.84 -12.37 1.83
CA VAL A 249 13.15 -11.38 2.86
C VAL A 249 14.48 -10.73 2.54
N ASP A 250 15.54 -11.49 2.25
CA ASP A 250 16.87 -10.94 1.93
C ASP A 250 16.93 -10.08 0.65
N GLY A 251 15.89 -10.07 -0.19
CA GLY A 251 15.79 -9.34 -1.46
C GLY A 251 16.13 -10.19 -2.69
N THR A 252 16.57 -11.44 -2.51
CA THR A 252 16.75 -12.38 -3.61
C THR A 252 15.42 -12.90 -4.13
N LEU A 253 15.39 -13.37 -5.36
CA LEU A 253 14.22 -14.00 -5.97
C LEU A 253 14.30 -15.51 -5.76
N LEU A 254 13.19 -16.11 -5.36
CA LEU A 254 13.00 -17.55 -5.35
C LEU A 254 12.03 -17.93 -6.46
N GLU A 255 12.53 -18.65 -7.45
CA GLU A 255 11.72 -19.31 -8.47
C GLU A 255 11.34 -20.72 -8.00
N ILE A 256 10.05 -21.02 -8.09
CA ILE A 256 9.44 -22.25 -7.60
C ILE A 256 8.85 -22.99 -8.78
N ILE A 257 9.41 -24.17 -9.03
CA ILE A 257 9.21 -24.91 -10.26
C ILE A 257 8.57 -26.24 -9.90
N PRO A 258 7.32 -26.52 -10.28
CA PRO A 258 6.80 -27.87 -10.18
C PRO A 258 7.70 -28.81 -10.98
N PHE A 259 8.18 -29.86 -10.34
CA PHE A 259 9.19 -30.76 -10.89
C PHE A 259 8.92 -32.17 -10.39
N ASN A 260 8.45 -33.05 -11.30
CA ASN A 260 7.93 -34.36 -10.93
C ASN A 260 6.88 -34.26 -9.81
N GLN A 261 6.79 -35.26 -8.93
CA GLN A 261 5.87 -35.24 -7.78
C GLN A 261 6.39 -34.37 -6.61
N SER A 262 7.04 -33.24 -6.94
CA SER A 262 7.73 -32.36 -5.99
C SER A 262 7.90 -30.96 -6.58
N PHE A 263 8.65 -30.10 -5.89
CA PHE A 263 9.07 -28.81 -6.42
C PHE A 263 10.59 -28.70 -6.50
N LYS A 264 11.07 -27.76 -7.31
CA LYS A 264 12.44 -27.27 -7.28
C LYS A 264 12.45 -25.78 -7.00
N PHE A 265 13.32 -25.41 -6.07
CA PHE A 265 13.45 -24.08 -5.51
C PHE A 265 14.78 -23.52 -5.96
N ALA A 266 14.74 -22.52 -6.83
CA ALA A 266 15.92 -21.94 -7.46
C ALA A 266 16.07 -20.47 -7.06
N THR A 267 17.19 -20.11 -6.46
CA THR A 267 17.42 -18.75 -5.94
C THR A 267 18.32 -17.96 -6.88
N THR A 268 17.94 -16.72 -7.19
CA THR A 268 18.71 -15.78 -8.02
C THR A 268 18.65 -14.37 -7.43
N ASN A 269 19.70 -13.58 -7.62
CA ASN A 269 19.75 -12.17 -7.25
C ASN A 269 19.86 -11.24 -8.47
N ASN A 270 19.77 -11.79 -9.68
CA ASN A 270 19.94 -11.08 -10.94
C ASN A 270 18.94 -11.60 -11.99
N TYR A 271 17.68 -11.74 -11.58
CA TYR A 271 16.57 -12.06 -12.49
C TYR A 271 16.78 -13.32 -13.34
N GLY A 272 17.50 -14.31 -12.82
CA GLY A 272 17.76 -15.59 -13.49
C GLY A 272 18.92 -15.57 -14.48
N ASP A 273 19.70 -14.49 -14.55
CA ASP A 273 20.95 -14.49 -15.35
C ASP A 273 21.95 -15.51 -14.82
N THR A 274 21.95 -15.71 -13.50
CA THR A 274 22.61 -16.83 -12.82
C THR A 274 21.76 -17.30 -11.64
N TYR A 275 21.90 -18.56 -11.27
CA TYR A 275 21.27 -19.11 -10.06
C TYR A 275 22.33 -19.42 -9.00
N ILE A 276 22.07 -18.96 -7.77
CA ILE A 276 22.88 -19.21 -6.58
C ILE A 276 22.71 -20.66 -6.13
N SER A 277 21.49 -21.19 -6.28
CA SER A 277 21.14 -22.55 -5.90
C SER A 277 19.91 -23.04 -6.66
N ALA A 278 19.75 -24.36 -6.75
CA ALA A 278 18.55 -25.02 -7.26
C ALA A 278 18.38 -26.38 -6.57
N TYR A 279 17.47 -26.48 -5.61
CA TYR A 279 17.28 -27.69 -4.79
C TYR A 279 15.89 -28.28 -4.97
N GLN A 280 15.81 -29.61 -4.97
CA GLN A 280 14.52 -30.32 -4.95
C GLN A 280 13.94 -30.30 -3.52
N LYS A 281 12.62 -30.13 -3.46
CA LYS A 281 11.82 -29.98 -2.26
C LYS A 281 10.70 -31.02 -2.28
N THR A 282 10.92 -32.13 -1.58
CA THR A 282 10.01 -33.29 -1.56
C THR A 282 8.99 -33.24 -0.42
N GLU A 283 9.23 -32.37 0.56
CA GLU A 283 8.34 -32.10 1.69
C GLU A 283 7.06 -31.37 1.26
N PHE A 284 7.13 -30.64 0.16
CA PHE A 284 5.96 -30.11 -0.53
C PHE A 284 5.40 -31.22 -1.41
N GLY A 285 4.19 -31.68 -1.11
CA GLY A 285 3.46 -32.51 -2.07
C GLY A 285 3.32 -31.72 -3.37
N GLY A 286 3.37 -32.37 -4.52
CA GLY A 286 3.23 -31.67 -5.78
C GLY A 286 2.99 -32.63 -6.90
N ILE A 287 2.26 -32.17 -7.91
CA ILE A 287 2.14 -32.80 -9.22
C ILE A 287 2.50 -31.70 -10.22
N GLY A 288 3.16 -32.03 -11.32
CA GLY A 288 3.58 -31.06 -12.35
C GLY A 288 2.41 -30.27 -12.92
N THR A 289 2.04 -29.16 -12.27
CA THR A 289 0.93 -28.29 -12.64
C THR A 289 1.05 -26.93 -11.99
N ASN A 290 0.31 -25.96 -12.53
CA ASN A 290 0.27 -24.58 -12.07
C ASN A 290 -0.38 -24.46 -10.68
N CYS A 291 0.40 -24.09 -9.68
CA CYS A 291 -0.01 -23.82 -8.31
C CYS A 291 0.70 -22.59 -7.77
N ASP A 292 0.17 -21.96 -6.71
CA ASP A 292 0.62 -20.63 -6.30
C ASP A 292 1.53 -20.65 -5.07
N PHE A 293 2.43 -19.67 -5.01
CA PHE A 293 3.30 -19.40 -3.89
C PHE A 293 3.42 -17.89 -3.74
N VAL A 294 2.91 -17.34 -2.63
CA VAL A 294 2.85 -15.89 -2.40
C VAL A 294 3.44 -15.54 -1.03
N LEU A 295 4.26 -14.50 -1.00
CA LEU A 295 4.73 -13.92 0.26
C LEU A 295 3.57 -13.17 0.92
N TYR A 296 3.02 -13.75 1.98
CA TYR A 296 1.84 -13.24 2.67
C TYR A 296 2.18 -12.18 3.72
N THR A 297 3.20 -12.44 4.54
CA THR A 297 3.72 -11.45 5.50
C THR A 297 5.23 -11.53 5.60
N SER A 298 5.87 -10.41 5.95
CA SER A 298 7.32 -10.35 6.16
C SER A 298 7.68 -9.50 7.37
N VAL A 299 8.64 -9.98 8.19
CA VAL A 299 9.21 -9.18 9.29
C VAL A 299 9.87 -7.90 8.79
N ARG A 300 10.29 -7.91 7.54
CA ARG A 300 10.89 -6.78 6.83
C ARG A 300 9.89 -5.68 6.47
N ASP A 301 8.61 -6.01 6.53
CA ASP A 301 7.47 -5.14 6.20
C ASP A 301 6.69 -4.75 7.45
N GLY A 302 7.24 -5.07 8.62
CA GLY A 302 6.70 -4.75 9.92
C GLY A 302 5.78 -5.79 10.54
N TYR A 303 5.56 -6.93 9.87
CA TYR A 303 4.80 -8.04 10.44
C TYR A 303 5.59 -8.78 11.51
N ASN A 304 4.89 -9.55 12.34
CA ASN A 304 5.50 -10.31 13.43
C ASN A 304 6.33 -11.53 12.98
N LYS A 305 6.09 -12.06 11.78
CA LYS A 305 6.83 -13.20 11.21
C LYS A 305 6.72 -13.25 9.68
N ASN A 306 7.60 -14.03 9.07
CA ASN A 306 7.52 -14.36 7.65
C ASN A 306 6.47 -15.46 7.44
N ARG A 307 5.64 -15.30 6.42
CA ARG A 307 4.66 -16.32 5.99
C ARG A 307 4.65 -16.38 4.48
N VAL A 308 4.92 -17.55 3.93
CA VAL A 308 4.66 -17.85 2.53
C VAL A 308 3.44 -18.76 2.49
N LEU A 309 2.38 -18.30 1.84
CA LEU A 309 1.23 -19.13 1.53
C LEU A 309 1.51 -19.86 0.22
N PHE A 310 1.07 -21.11 0.16
CA PHE A 310 1.22 -21.90 -1.05
C PHE A 310 0.06 -22.85 -1.23
N SER A 311 -0.21 -23.19 -2.49
CA SER A 311 -1.13 -24.24 -2.86
C SER A 311 -0.39 -25.34 -3.62
N TYR A 312 -0.91 -26.56 -3.57
CA TYR A 312 -0.39 -27.69 -4.34
C TYR A 312 -1.42 -28.80 -4.45
N GLN A 313 -1.32 -29.63 -5.49
CA GLN A 313 -2.11 -30.86 -5.58
C GLN A 313 -1.34 -32.07 -5.07
N LYS A 314 -2.07 -33.05 -4.53
CA LYS A 314 -1.52 -34.34 -4.10
C LYS A 314 -2.46 -35.49 -4.48
N GLY A 315 -1.97 -36.31 -5.42
CA GLY A 315 -2.57 -37.58 -5.82
C GLY A 315 -1.77 -38.79 -5.32
N LEU A 316 -2.37 -39.99 -5.42
CA LEU A 316 -1.65 -41.27 -5.22
C LEU A 316 -0.74 -41.61 -6.41
N THR A 317 -0.98 -40.95 -7.55
CA THR A 317 -0.31 -41.08 -8.85
C THR A 317 0.04 -39.67 -9.37
N THR A 318 0.40 -39.56 -10.65
CA THR A 318 0.57 -38.27 -11.34
C THR A 318 -0.73 -37.54 -11.66
N ASP A 319 -1.88 -38.03 -11.19
CA ASP A 319 -3.18 -37.44 -11.50
C ASP A 319 -3.44 -36.19 -10.65
N ARG A 320 -3.82 -35.09 -11.32
CA ARG A 320 -4.09 -33.78 -10.69
C ARG A 320 -5.32 -33.84 -9.80
N ASN A 321 -5.13 -34.27 -8.55
CA ASN A 321 -6.19 -34.47 -7.57
C ASN A 321 -5.84 -33.83 -6.23
N ASN A 322 -6.88 -33.48 -5.48
CA ASN A 322 -6.89 -32.93 -4.14
C ASN A 322 -6.03 -31.67 -3.99
N LEU A 323 -6.69 -30.52 -3.91
CA LEU A 323 -6.01 -29.25 -3.68
C LEU A 323 -5.71 -29.10 -2.20
N TYR A 324 -4.49 -28.67 -1.87
CA TYR A 324 -4.06 -28.29 -0.54
C TYR A 324 -3.67 -26.82 -0.52
N ILE A 325 -3.87 -26.18 0.64
CA ILE A 325 -3.28 -24.89 0.99
C ILE A 325 -2.39 -25.08 2.22
N GLY A 326 -1.25 -24.41 2.22
CA GLY A 326 -0.28 -24.48 3.31
C GLY A 326 0.39 -23.14 3.59
N VAL A 327 1.08 -23.11 4.72
CA VAL A 327 1.92 -21.97 5.13
C VAL A 327 3.31 -22.46 5.53
N SER A 328 4.31 -21.70 5.11
CA SER A 328 5.71 -21.85 5.51
C SER A 328 6.18 -20.60 6.24
N TYR A 329 6.93 -20.79 7.33
CA TYR A 329 7.51 -19.68 8.12
C TYR A 329 9.00 -19.43 7.82
N ASP A 330 9.60 -20.25 6.96
CA ASP A 330 11.02 -20.24 6.64
C ASP A 330 11.27 -20.08 5.13
N GLU A 331 10.41 -19.28 4.48
CA GLU A 331 10.49 -18.93 3.06
C GLU A 331 10.42 -20.14 2.11
N GLY A 332 9.63 -21.14 2.51
CA GLY A 332 9.42 -22.36 1.77
C GLY A 332 10.54 -23.40 1.96
N ASN A 333 11.31 -23.32 3.05
CA ASN A 333 12.24 -24.38 3.39
C ASN A 333 11.57 -25.60 4.03
N SER A 334 10.45 -25.40 4.71
CA SER A 334 9.61 -26.45 5.27
C SER A 334 8.13 -26.09 5.23
N VAL A 335 7.28 -27.11 5.32
CA VAL A 335 5.82 -26.96 5.47
C VAL A 335 5.49 -26.90 6.95
N ALA A 336 5.01 -25.74 7.45
CA ALA A 336 4.63 -25.60 8.85
C ALA A 336 3.22 -26.16 9.10
N TYR A 337 2.26 -25.78 8.25
CA TYR A 337 0.89 -26.30 8.26
C TYR A 337 0.40 -26.51 6.84
N SER A 338 -0.47 -27.50 6.65
CA SER A 338 -1.12 -27.77 5.37
C SER A 338 -2.48 -28.43 5.60
N LYS A 339 -3.49 -27.98 4.86
CA LYS A 339 -4.85 -28.51 4.90
C LYS A 339 -5.35 -28.78 3.49
N MET A 340 -6.09 -29.88 3.35
CA MET A 340 -6.79 -30.18 2.10
C MET A 340 -7.97 -29.22 1.96
N LEU A 341 -8.01 -28.54 0.83
CA LEU A 341 -8.99 -27.53 0.47
C LEU A 341 -10.10 -28.08 -0.42
N GLU A 342 -9.77 -28.90 -1.43
CA GLU A 342 -10.76 -29.51 -2.32
C GLU A 342 -10.41 -30.98 -2.51
N VAL A 343 -11.42 -31.84 -2.55
CA VAL A 343 -11.26 -33.26 -2.88
C VAL A 343 -11.53 -33.49 -4.36
N GLY A 344 -10.72 -34.33 -5.01
CA GLY A 344 -10.94 -34.73 -6.41
C GLY A 344 -10.18 -33.88 -7.43
N PRO A 345 -10.56 -33.93 -8.71
CA PRO A 345 -9.74 -33.38 -9.78
C PRO A 345 -9.68 -31.85 -9.79
N VAL A 346 -8.47 -31.30 -9.64
CA VAL A 346 -8.19 -29.85 -9.64
C VAL A 346 -6.98 -29.60 -10.50
N SER A 347 -7.06 -28.69 -11.48
CA SER A 347 -5.95 -28.49 -12.43
C SER A 347 -4.99 -27.40 -11.98
N SER A 348 -5.48 -26.26 -11.50
CA SER A 348 -4.66 -25.10 -11.18
C SER A 348 -5.30 -24.20 -10.12
N SER A 349 -4.48 -23.36 -9.48
CA SER A 349 -4.94 -22.43 -8.45
C SER A 349 -4.11 -21.15 -8.38
N SER A 350 -4.70 -20.09 -7.83
CA SER A 350 -4.07 -18.82 -7.51
C SER A 350 -4.55 -18.32 -6.13
N ILE A 351 -3.65 -17.68 -5.37
CA ILE A 351 -3.92 -17.20 -4.01
C ILE A 351 -3.94 -15.67 -4.01
N GLY A 352 -5.00 -15.09 -3.43
CA GLY A 352 -5.13 -13.67 -3.17
C GLY A 352 -5.35 -13.41 -1.69
N PHE A 353 -4.96 -12.23 -1.21
CA PHE A 353 -5.24 -11.82 0.16
C PHE A 353 -5.38 -10.30 0.27
N ASN A 354 -6.17 -9.84 1.24
CA ASN A 354 -6.37 -8.41 1.50
C ASN A 354 -5.53 -7.93 2.69
N SER A 355 -5.64 -6.63 3.00
CA SER A 355 -4.94 -6.00 4.12
C SER A 355 -5.45 -6.42 5.50
N GLU A 356 -6.59 -7.10 5.57
CA GLU A 356 -7.18 -7.65 6.81
C GLU A 356 -6.78 -9.11 7.05
N GLY A 357 -6.04 -9.72 6.11
CA GLY A 357 -5.55 -11.09 6.23
C GLY A 357 -6.56 -12.16 5.85
N GLU A 358 -7.60 -11.79 5.11
CA GLU A 358 -8.50 -12.76 4.46
C GLU A 358 -7.77 -13.40 3.29
N ILE A 359 -7.75 -14.74 3.24
CA ILE A 359 -7.04 -15.51 2.21
C ILE A 359 -8.07 -16.14 1.30
N LEU A 360 -7.90 -15.93 -0.01
CA LEU A 360 -8.75 -16.48 -1.05
C LEU A 360 -7.92 -17.38 -1.95
N VAL A 361 -8.46 -18.55 -2.26
CA VAL A 361 -7.87 -19.50 -3.20
C VAL A 361 -8.85 -19.66 -4.36
N TYR A 362 -8.45 -19.19 -5.54
CA TYR A 362 -9.23 -19.31 -6.77
C TYR A 362 -8.68 -20.47 -7.59
N TYR A 363 -9.50 -21.47 -7.91
CA TYR A 363 -9.03 -22.73 -8.52
C TYR A 363 -10.02 -23.30 -9.53
N ASP A 364 -9.51 -24.09 -10.48
CA ASP A 364 -10.35 -24.83 -11.42
C ASP A 364 -10.45 -26.32 -11.08
N LYS A 365 -11.67 -26.82 -10.96
CA LYS A 365 -11.96 -28.23 -10.68
C LYS A 365 -12.78 -28.87 -11.78
N ALA A 366 -12.74 -30.20 -11.86
CA ALA A 366 -13.57 -30.91 -12.83
C ALA A 366 -15.05 -30.62 -12.58
N GLY A 367 -15.77 -30.24 -13.65
CA GLY A 367 -17.18 -29.94 -13.60
C GLY A 367 -18.01 -31.17 -13.24
N THR A 368 -19.15 -30.94 -12.60
CA THR A 368 -20.03 -32.00 -12.10
C THR A 368 -21.01 -32.55 -13.15
N ARG A 369 -21.08 -31.91 -14.32
CA ARG A 369 -21.99 -32.27 -15.41
C ARG A 369 -21.68 -33.66 -15.99
N THR A 370 -22.73 -34.45 -16.22
CA THR A 370 -22.67 -35.73 -16.94
C THR A 370 -23.31 -35.63 -18.32
N ASP A 371 -22.78 -36.40 -19.26
CA ASP A 371 -23.34 -36.56 -20.60
C ASP A 371 -24.58 -37.46 -20.53
N ASN A 372 -25.73 -36.89 -20.88
CA ASN A 372 -27.02 -37.58 -20.83
C ASN A 372 -27.13 -38.75 -21.83
N THR A 373 -26.20 -38.91 -22.77
CA THR A 373 -26.21 -39.98 -23.77
C THR A 373 -25.44 -41.23 -23.33
N ASN A 374 -24.39 -41.08 -22.53
CA ASN A 374 -23.51 -42.18 -22.12
C ASN A 374 -23.28 -42.27 -20.59
N GLY A 375 -23.85 -41.33 -19.82
CA GLY A 375 -23.77 -41.26 -18.36
C GLY A 375 -22.38 -40.92 -17.80
N LYS A 376 -21.40 -40.56 -18.63
CA LYS A 376 -20.04 -40.24 -18.19
C LYS A 376 -19.90 -38.75 -17.85
N PRO A 377 -19.00 -38.37 -16.92
CA PRO A 377 -18.68 -36.97 -16.67
C PRO A 377 -18.22 -36.27 -17.96
N VAL A 378 -18.72 -35.05 -18.19
CA VAL A 378 -18.24 -34.20 -19.29
C VAL A 378 -16.87 -33.66 -18.89
N ASN A 379 -15.86 -33.92 -19.72
CA ASN A 379 -14.51 -33.47 -19.47
C ASN A 379 -14.40 -31.94 -19.61
N SER A 380 -14.64 -31.24 -18.51
CA SER A 380 -14.81 -29.79 -18.43
C SER A 380 -14.44 -29.33 -17.01
N TYR A 381 -14.22 -28.04 -16.87
CA TYR A 381 -13.83 -27.41 -15.61
C TYR A 381 -14.72 -26.19 -15.29
N GLU A 382 -14.95 -26.00 -14.00
CA GLU A 382 -15.59 -24.86 -13.38
C GLU A 382 -14.60 -24.14 -12.45
N LEU A 383 -14.92 -22.89 -12.11
CA LEU A 383 -14.07 -22.06 -11.26
C LEU A 383 -14.70 -21.84 -9.89
N GLU A 384 -13.94 -22.22 -8.88
CA GLU A 384 -14.31 -22.19 -7.47
C GLU A 384 -13.44 -21.20 -6.73
N LEU A 385 -14.03 -20.57 -5.71
CA LEU A 385 -13.36 -19.73 -4.76
C LEU A 385 -13.49 -20.36 -3.38
N ALA A 386 -12.37 -20.64 -2.73
CA ALA A 386 -12.36 -20.97 -1.31
C ALA A 386 -11.81 -19.79 -0.51
N ILE A 387 -12.41 -19.53 0.64
CA ILE A 387 -12.06 -18.42 1.51
C ILE A 387 -11.68 -19.00 2.85
N VAL A 388 -10.47 -18.71 3.28
CA VAL A 388 -9.88 -19.25 4.49
C VAL A 388 -9.25 -18.15 5.34
N SER A 389 -9.16 -18.42 6.64
CA SER A 389 -8.33 -17.62 7.57
C SER A 389 -7.02 -18.34 7.86
N LEU A 390 -6.01 -17.59 8.32
CA LEU A 390 -4.76 -18.17 8.79
C LEU A 390 -4.99 -19.08 9.99
N GLU A 391 -5.93 -18.72 10.85
CA GLU A 391 -6.31 -19.48 12.02
C GLU A 391 -6.99 -20.80 11.65
N TRP A 392 -7.88 -20.80 10.65
CA TRP A 392 -8.41 -22.05 10.10
C TRP A 392 -7.29 -22.93 9.55
N LEU A 393 -6.35 -22.36 8.78
CA LEU A 393 -5.24 -23.10 8.18
C LEU A 393 -4.33 -23.75 9.24
N THR A 394 -4.18 -23.11 10.39
CA THR A 394 -3.19 -23.49 11.42
C THR A 394 -3.81 -24.07 12.69
N ASP A 395 -5.11 -24.39 12.68
CA ASP A 395 -5.85 -24.86 13.87
C ASP A 395 -5.72 -23.89 15.06
N GLY A 396 -5.73 -22.59 14.76
CA GLY A 396 -5.59 -21.50 15.74
C GLY A 396 -4.16 -21.26 16.25
N ALA A 397 -3.16 -22.01 15.76
CA ALA A 397 -1.78 -21.87 16.20
C ALA A 397 -1.11 -20.56 15.72
N ASP A 398 -1.61 -19.96 14.64
CA ASP A 398 -1.17 -18.65 14.17
C ASP A 398 -2.34 -17.78 13.76
N LYS A 399 -2.23 -16.48 14.05
CA LYS A 399 -3.26 -15.46 13.81
C LYS A 399 -2.69 -14.31 13.01
N PHE A 400 -3.44 -13.84 12.03
CA PHE A 400 -3.04 -12.67 11.26
C PHE A 400 -2.99 -11.44 12.17
N GLN A 401 -1.94 -10.65 11.99
CA GLN A 401 -1.74 -9.37 12.68
C GLN A 401 -1.33 -8.36 11.63
N LYS A 402 -1.94 -7.17 11.68
CA LYS A 402 -1.51 -6.01 10.90
C LYS A 402 -0.03 -5.69 11.21
N PRO A 403 0.69 -5.03 10.29
CA PRO A 403 2.09 -4.71 10.50
C PRO A 403 2.27 -3.86 11.77
N GLY A 404 3.13 -4.30 12.68
CA GLY A 404 3.39 -3.67 13.96
C GLY A 404 4.53 -2.65 13.89
N THR A 405 5.73 -3.05 13.49
CA THR A 405 6.90 -2.13 13.51
C THR A 405 7.79 -2.28 12.29
N LEU A 406 7.90 -1.21 11.50
CA LEU A 406 8.85 -1.12 10.39
C LEU A 406 10.07 -0.29 10.78
N ARG A 407 11.24 -0.91 10.64
CA ARG A 407 12.54 -0.26 10.85
C ARG A 407 13.29 -0.19 9.54
N TRP A 408 13.50 1.02 9.05
CA TRP A 408 14.05 1.27 7.73
C TRP A 408 15.26 2.20 7.85
N CYS A 409 16.36 1.84 7.18
CA CYS A 409 17.57 2.64 7.12
C CYS A 409 17.98 2.88 5.67
N LEU A 410 18.15 4.15 5.29
CA LEU A 410 18.73 4.54 4.02
C LEU A 410 20.25 4.55 4.14
N ALA A 411 20.90 3.60 3.49
CA ALA A 411 22.34 3.59 3.30
C ALA A 411 22.70 3.03 1.92
N ASN A 412 23.47 3.78 1.13
CA ASN A 412 23.84 3.48 -0.25
C ASN A 412 25.30 3.00 -0.39
N THR A 413 26.09 3.05 0.68
CA THR A 413 27.48 2.59 0.69
C THR A 413 27.74 1.64 1.86
N ALA A 414 28.65 0.68 1.68
CA ALA A 414 29.05 -0.26 2.74
C ALA A 414 29.62 0.46 3.99
N GLU A 415 30.13 1.68 3.85
CA GLU A 415 30.57 2.51 4.98
C GLU A 415 29.39 3.11 5.74
N ASN A 416 28.45 3.74 5.03
CA ASN A 416 27.24 4.32 5.64
C ASN A 416 26.34 3.25 6.25
N GLU A 417 26.31 2.05 5.66
CA GLU A 417 25.59 0.90 6.21
C GLU A 417 26.02 0.53 7.64
N LYS A 418 27.26 0.83 8.05
CA LYS A 418 27.75 0.58 9.41
C LYS A 418 27.12 1.52 10.44
N LYS A 419 26.51 2.62 10.00
CA LYS A 419 25.83 3.60 10.86
C LYS A 419 24.36 3.22 11.11
N CYS A 420 23.79 2.35 10.28
CA CYS A 420 22.46 1.80 10.54
C CYS A 420 22.47 0.95 11.82
N LYS A 421 21.42 1.05 12.64
CA LYS A 421 21.26 0.18 13.82
C LYS A 421 21.05 -1.27 13.38
N ASN A 422 21.56 -2.22 14.15
CA ASN A 422 21.54 -3.66 13.82
C ASN A 422 20.13 -4.24 13.55
N ASN A 423 19.07 -3.62 14.07
CA ASN A 423 17.69 -4.05 13.90
C ASN A 423 16.94 -3.30 12.79
N HIS A 424 17.60 -2.39 12.04
CA HIS A 424 17.00 -1.68 10.92
C HIS A 424 17.27 -2.42 9.61
N TYR A 425 16.24 -2.53 8.78
CA TYR A 425 16.38 -3.09 7.45
C TYR A 425 16.91 -2.04 6.49
N LYS A 426 17.95 -2.43 5.75
CA LYS A 426 18.60 -1.59 4.75
C LYS A 426 17.81 -1.62 3.47
N TYR A 427 17.49 -0.46 2.97
CA TYR A 427 16.72 -0.31 1.74
C TYR A 427 17.14 0.96 1.03
N ASN A 428 17.09 0.92 -0.29
CA ASN A 428 17.40 2.07 -1.12
C ASN A 428 16.16 2.97 -1.30
N TYR A 429 16.36 4.11 -1.96
CA TYR A 429 15.28 5.06 -2.25
C TYR A 429 14.17 4.45 -3.13
N GLN A 430 14.49 3.53 -4.05
CA GLN A 430 13.48 2.90 -4.91
C GLN A 430 12.49 2.08 -4.10
N VAL A 431 12.97 1.33 -3.10
CA VAL A 431 12.10 0.61 -2.16
C VAL A 431 11.22 1.58 -1.37
N PHE A 432 11.75 2.73 -0.98
CA PHE A 432 10.93 3.74 -0.30
C PHE A 432 9.77 4.21 -1.21
N ASP A 433 10.08 4.59 -2.44
CA ASP A 433 9.13 5.14 -3.41
C ASP A 433 8.07 4.15 -3.89
N CYS A 434 8.43 2.86 -4.00
CA CYS A 434 7.57 1.81 -4.56
C CYS A 434 6.86 0.97 -3.50
N PHE A 435 7.36 0.93 -2.26
CA PHE A 435 6.83 0.07 -1.22
C PHE A 435 6.49 0.83 0.05
N VAL A 436 7.47 1.50 0.66
CA VAL A 436 7.31 2.08 2.01
C VAL A 436 6.30 3.23 2.03
N GLU A 437 6.44 4.22 1.14
CA GLU A 437 5.56 5.41 1.07
C GLU A 437 4.18 5.09 0.45
N LYS A 438 4.00 3.88 -0.10
CA LYS A 438 2.81 3.48 -0.87
C LYS A 438 2.00 2.37 -0.20
N SER A 439 2.27 2.08 1.07
CA SER A 439 1.47 1.13 1.82
C SER A 439 0.06 1.67 2.07
N ASN A 440 -0.97 0.86 1.81
CA ASN A 440 -2.35 1.19 2.13
C ASN A 440 -2.64 1.02 3.63
N VAL A 441 -1.86 0.16 4.30
CA VAL A 441 -1.85 -0.02 5.75
C VAL A 441 -0.42 0.18 6.23
N PHE A 442 -0.17 1.31 6.90
CA PHE A 442 1.14 1.52 7.50
C PHE A 442 1.33 0.60 8.71
N PRO A 443 2.57 0.26 9.04
CA PRO A 443 2.93 -0.26 10.35
C PRO A 443 2.47 0.70 11.47
N GLU A 444 2.03 0.17 12.61
CA GLU A 444 1.68 0.99 13.77
C GLU A 444 2.85 1.85 14.26
N VAL A 445 4.06 1.30 14.20
CA VAL A 445 5.31 1.98 14.56
C VAL A 445 6.24 2.06 13.36
N ILE A 446 6.71 3.27 13.08
CA ILE A 446 7.67 3.55 12.02
C ILE A 446 8.96 4.10 12.63
N GLU A 447 10.09 3.50 12.30
CA GLU A 447 11.43 4.00 12.63
C GLU A 447 12.22 4.17 11.33
N TYR A 448 12.39 5.41 10.88
CA TYR A 448 13.17 5.77 9.69
C TYR A 448 14.48 6.44 10.07
N HIS A 449 15.57 5.94 9.51
CA HIS A 449 16.91 6.48 9.71
C HIS A 449 17.56 6.79 8.36
N PHE A 450 17.78 8.07 8.08
CA PHE A 450 18.40 8.54 6.84
C PHE A 450 19.88 8.84 7.11
N ILE A 451 20.77 7.95 6.64
CA ILE A 451 22.23 8.16 6.73
C ILE A 451 22.74 8.93 5.52
N ASP A 452 22.20 8.61 4.34
CA ASP A 452 22.48 9.29 3.09
C ASP A 452 21.47 10.39 2.78
N THR A 453 21.88 11.36 1.96
CA THR A 453 20.99 12.43 1.49
C THR A 453 19.75 11.84 0.83
N PHE A 454 18.59 12.38 1.22
CA PHE A 454 17.29 11.94 0.73
C PHE A 454 16.48 13.11 0.18
N ARG A 455 15.42 12.79 -0.56
CA ARG A 455 14.49 13.80 -1.08
C ARG A 455 13.45 14.17 -0.02
N ASN A 456 12.77 15.28 -0.25
CA ASN A 456 11.52 15.59 0.45
C ASN A 456 10.44 14.55 0.07
N PHE A 457 9.52 14.27 0.98
CA PHE A 457 8.44 13.31 0.75
C PHE A 457 7.18 13.65 1.56
N GLU A 458 6.09 12.95 1.25
CA GLU A 458 4.80 13.12 1.94
C GLU A 458 4.50 11.91 2.82
N GLN A 459 3.99 12.17 4.02
CA GLN A 459 3.46 11.12 4.89
C GLN A 459 1.94 11.26 4.93
N ASN A 460 1.24 10.30 4.31
CA ASN A 460 -0.22 10.28 4.27
C ASN A 460 -0.79 9.75 5.61
N LEU A 461 -1.48 10.62 6.35
CA LEU A 461 -2.14 10.32 7.62
C LEU A 461 -3.58 9.80 7.46
N SER A 462 -4.10 9.71 6.23
CA SER A 462 -5.39 9.07 5.96
C SER A 462 -5.31 7.54 5.94
N ALA A 463 -4.12 6.99 5.67
CA ALA A 463 -3.90 5.55 5.69
C ALA A 463 -4.01 4.96 7.11
N GLU A 464 -4.38 3.68 7.19
CA GLU A 464 -4.47 2.97 8.47
C GLU A 464 -3.08 2.73 9.10
N GLY A 465 -3.06 2.42 10.40
CA GLY A 465 -1.82 2.06 11.10
C GLY A 465 -1.17 3.26 11.78
N LEU A 466 0.04 3.65 11.35
CA LEU A 466 0.91 4.70 11.89
C LEU A 466 0.34 5.46 13.10
N VAL A 467 0.70 4.96 14.29
CA VAL A 467 0.42 5.54 15.60
C VAL A 467 1.67 6.25 16.13
N THR A 468 2.85 5.63 15.98
CA THR A 468 4.13 6.21 16.42
C THR A 468 5.10 6.27 15.26
N GLY A 469 5.72 7.43 15.05
CA GLY A 469 6.73 7.62 14.02
C GLY A 469 7.98 8.27 14.59
N ASN A 470 9.15 7.72 14.28
CA ASN A 470 10.44 8.27 14.64
C ASN A 470 11.32 8.39 13.40
N TYR A 471 11.69 9.63 13.05
CA TYR A 471 12.39 9.97 11.83
C TYR A 471 13.69 10.68 12.20
N VAL A 472 14.83 10.05 11.90
CA VAL A 472 16.16 10.58 12.22
C VAL A 472 16.94 10.78 10.93
N ASN A 473 17.42 11.99 10.69
CA ASN A 473 18.22 12.32 9.51
C ASN A 473 19.62 12.79 9.90
N GLU A 474 20.65 12.09 9.44
CA GLU A 474 22.07 12.46 9.66
C GLU A 474 22.70 13.16 8.45
N ALA A 475 21.98 13.24 7.33
CA ALA A 475 22.42 13.88 6.11
C ALA A 475 21.92 15.34 6.00
N ASP A 476 21.94 15.88 4.78
CA ASP A 476 21.35 17.17 4.48
C ASP A 476 19.87 17.20 4.88
N LYS A 477 19.43 18.36 5.38
CA LYS A 477 18.08 18.50 5.91
C LYS A 477 17.04 18.28 4.82
N ILE A 478 16.06 17.44 5.12
CA ILE A 478 14.90 17.14 4.27
C ILE A 478 13.62 17.71 4.86
N LYS A 479 12.58 17.82 4.02
CA LYS A 479 11.23 18.19 4.42
C LYS A 479 10.28 16.99 4.31
N VAL A 480 9.53 16.73 5.38
CA VAL A 480 8.39 15.81 5.40
C VAL A 480 7.10 16.62 5.47
N THR A 481 6.21 16.39 4.50
CA THR A 481 4.88 17.04 4.50
C THR A 481 3.84 16.02 4.96
N LEU A 482 3.20 16.28 6.09
CA LEU A 482 2.10 15.48 6.58
C LEU A 482 0.84 15.87 5.79
N VAL A 483 0.25 14.89 5.09
CA VAL A 483 -0.93 15.11 4.24
C VAL A 483 -2.07 14.19 4.67
N GLY A 484 -3.31 14.57 4.32
CA GLY A 484 -4.48 13.81 4.75
C GLY A 484 -4.68 13.85 6.26
N GLY A 485 -5.54 12.96 6.76
CA GLY A 485 -5.89 12.93 8.17
C GLY A 485 -6.94 11.87 8.49
N ARG A 486 -6.83 11.33 9.70
CA ARG A 486 -7.80 10.44 10.32
C ARG A 486 -7.88 10.81 11.79
N GLU A 487 -9.04 10.62 12.41
CA GLU A 487 -9.27 10.79 13.85
C GLU A 487 -8.54 9.71 14.69
N LEU A 488 -7.22 9.68 14.55
CA LEU A 488 -6.31 8.75 15.20
C LEU A 488 -5.20 9.58 15.83
N LYS A 489 -5.04 9.44 17.15
CA LYS A 489 -3.96 10.10 17.90
C LYS A 489 -2.63 9.48 17.53
N ARG A 490 -1.64 10.33 17.23
CA ARG A 490 -0.29 9.93 16.81
C ARG A 490 0.79 10.64 17.60
N GLU A 491 1.92 9.98 17.77
CA GLU A 491 3.15 10.57 18.30
C GLU A 491 4.21 10.53 17.20
N LEU A 492 4.60 11.69 16.67
CA LEU A 492 5.56 11.77 15.57
C LEU A 492 6.78 12.60 15.98
N LYS A 493 7.96 11.98 15.91
CA LYS A 493 9.25 12.56 16.29
C LYS A 493 10.15 12.72 15.08
N PHE A 494 10.69 13.89 14.89
CA PHE A 494 11.56 14.23 13.79
C PHE A 494 12.84 14.88 14.31
N SER A 495 14.01 14.40 13.86
CA SER A 495 15.31 14.98 14.20
C SER A 495 16.06 15.37 12.94
N ASN A 496 16.47 16.64 12.86
CA ASN A 496 17.12 17.24 11.69
C ASN A 496 16.28 17.10 10.39
N ILE A 497 14.97 17.33 10.52
CA ILE A 497 13.98 17.27 9.45
C ILE A 497 13.04 18.47 9.61
N ASP A 498 12.75 19.15 8.51
CA ASP A 498 11.67 20.14 8.45
C ASP A 498 10.33 19.43 8.26
N VAL A 499 9.29 19.86 8.97
CA VAL A 499 7.97 19.22 8.93
C VAL A 499 6.92 20.24 8.56
N ALA A 500 6.09 19.92 7.58
CA ALA A 500 4.86 20.68 7.31
C ALA A 500 3.63 19.88 7.78
N ILE A 501 2.72 20.53 8.50
CA ILE A 501 1.49 19.93 9.03
C ILE A 501 0.30 20.89 8.81
N PRO A 502 -0.86 20.41 8.33
CA PRO A 502 -2.08 21.20 8.30
C PRO A 502 -2.58 21.54 9.71
N GLN A 503 -3.08 22.76 9.92
CA GLN A 503 -3.58 23.20 11.23
C GLN A 503 -4.62 22.24 11.83
N ASN A 504 -5.53 21.71 11.01
CA ASN A 504 -6.57 20.79 11.46
C ASN A 504 -6.05 19.42 11.94
N GLN A 505 -4.78 19.08 11.67
CA GLN A 505 -4.14 17.84 12.15
C GLN A 505 -3.38 18.03 13.46
N LEU A 506 -3.11 19.27 13.91
CA LEU A 506 -2.32 19.53 15.12
C LEU A 506 -2.92 18.88 16.37
N ASN A 507 -4.25 18.79 16.45
CA ASN A 507 -4.91 18.17 17.60
C ASN A 507 -4.86 16.64 17.56
N TRP A 508 -4.46 16.03 16.45
CA TRP A 508 -4.36 14.58 16.27
C TRP A 508 -2.93 14.06 16.35
N VAL A 509 -1.94 14.96 16.33
CA VAL A 509 -0.52 14.60 16.27
C VAL A 509 0.23 15.30 17.40
N ASP A 510 0.74 14.55 18.38
CA ASP A 510 1.80 15.03 19.27
C ASP A 510 3.11 15.08 18.47
N LEU A 511 3.37 16.26 17.92
CA LEU A 511 4.50 16.51 17.02
C LEU A 511 5.71 16.99 17.83
N GLN A 512 6.82 16.27 17.71
CA GLN A 512 8.11 16.62 18.31
C GLN A 512 9.14 16.81 17.19
N VAL A 513 9.67 18.01 17.04
CA VAL A 513 10.69 18.32 16.01
C VAL A 513 11.91 18.94 16.66
N GLU A 514 13.06 18.29 16.51
CA GLU A 514 14.36 18.77 16.96
C GLU A 514 15.24 19.17 15.77
N LYS A 515 15.96 20.29 15.89
CA LYS A 515 16.87 20.80 14.85
C LYS A 515 16.17 21.02 13.50
N GLY A 516 14.87 21.29 13.51
CA GLY A 516 14.01 21.38 12.33
C GLY A 516 13.08 22.59 12.35
N GLN A 517 12.48 22.90 11.21
CA GLN A 517 11.42 23.88 11.07
C GLN A 517 10.06 23.17 11.07
N ILE A 518 9.14 23.64 11.91
CA ILE A 518 7.73 23.24 11.88
C ILE A 518 6.99 24.28 11.04
N THR A 519 6.31 23.85 9.99
CA THR A 519 5.46 24.69 9.14
C THR A 519 4.00 24.29 9.36
N VAL A 520 3.22 25.15 10.02
CA VAL A 520 1.77 24.96 10.13
C VAL A 520 1.12 25.59 8.92
N THR A 521 0.55 24.76 8.07
CA THR A 521 -0.15 25.17 6.84
C THR A 521 -1.64 25.37 7.10
N ASN A 522 -2.30 26.12 6.23
CA ASN A 522 -3.74 26.42 6.28
C ASN A 522 -4.20 27.15 7.57
N ALA A 523 -3.31 27.87 8.24
CA ALA A 523 -3.59 28.59 9.49
C ALA A 523 -3.97 30.08 9.27
N GLY A 524 -4.79 30.33 8.25
CA GLY A 524 -5.30 31.68 7.95
C GLY A 524 -6.39 32.15 8.91
N ASN A 525 -6.60 33.46 9.05
CA ASN A 525 -7.58 34.03 9.99
C ASN A 525 -7.44 33.52 11.44
N ALA A 526 -6.20 33.30 11.88
CA ALA A 526 -5.89 32.71 13.17
C ALA A 526 -5.36 33.73 14.19
N ASN A 527 -5.62 33.49 15.46
CA ASN A 527 -4.95 34.15 16.58
C ASN A 527 -3.84 33.24 17.11
N ILE A 528 -2.64 33.78 17.30
CA ILE A 528 -1.44 33.01 17.67
C ILE A 528 -0.89 33.58 18.96
N LEU A 529 -0.76 32.74 19.99
CA LEU A 529 -0.15 33.08 21.27
C LEU A 529 1.24 32.46 21.35
N LEU A 530 2.29 33.29 21.41
CA LEU A 530 3.68 32.86 21.46
C LEU A 530 4.17 32.73 22.90
N GLY A 531 4.68 31.55 23.26
CA GLY A 531 5.42 31.30 24.49
C GLY A 531 6.93 31.18 24.24
N SER A 532 7.65 30.72 25.27
CA SER A 532 9.10 30.49 25.21
C SER A 532 9.49 29.13 24.60
N ASP A 533 8.57 28.17 24.63
CA ASP A 533 8.78 26.78 24.19
C ASP A 533 7.58 26.20 23.43
N LYS A 534 6.55 27.03 23.18
CA LYS A 534 5.32 26.63 22.48
C LYS A 534 4.63 27.80 21.81
N ALA A 535 3.71 27.48 20.90
CA ALA A 535 2.72 28.40 20.37
C ALA A 535 1.33 27.80 20.47
N VAL A 536 0.32 28.63 20.73
CA VAL A 536 -1.09 28.24 20.61
C VAL A 536 -1.69 28.93 19.39
N ILE A 537 -2.37 28.17 18.55
CA ILE A 537 -3.03 28.63 17.32
C ILE A 537 -4.54 28.43 17.52
N GLU A 538 -5.28 29.53 17.48
CA GLU A 538 -6.72 29.57 17.60
C GLU A 538 -7.31 29.94 16.23
N GLN A 539 -8.05 29.03 15.62
CA GLN A 539 -8.63 29.22 14.30
C GLN A 539 -10.02 28.58 14.24
N ASN A 540 -11.04 29.35 13.87
CA ASN A 540 -12.43 28.86 13.74
C ASN A 540 -12.96 28.11 14.98
N GLY A 541 -12.59 28.56 16.19
CA GLY A 541 -12.97 27.91 17.45
C GLY A 541 -12.15 26.65 17.81
N VAL A 542 -11.24 26.22 16.93
CA VAL A 542 -10.28 25.15 17.21
C VAL A 542 -9.03 25.76 17.83
N VAL A 543 -8.66 25.26 19.01
CA VAL A 543 -7.41 25.62 19.70
C VAL A 543 -6.43 24.48 19.53
N SER A 544 -5.23 24.79 19.05
CA SER A 544 -4.16 23.83 18.83
C SER A 544 -2.85 24.32 19.44
N GLU A 545 -2.16 23.43 20.16
CA GLU A 545 -0.84 23.73 20.74
C GLU A 545 0.26 23.09 19.89
N VAL A 546 1.34 23.83 19.67
CA VAL A 546 2.56 23.35 19.01
C VAL A 546 3.74 23.55 19.95
N LYS A 547 4.39 22.46 20.35
CA LYS A 547 5.64 22.51 21.11
C LYS A 547 6.79 22.86 20.16
N VAL A 548 7.63 23.81 20.54
CA VAL A 548 8.74 24.31 19.71
C VAL A 548 10.01 24.35 20.56
N PRO A 549 10.84 23.29 20.52
CA PRO A 549 12.11 23.28 21.22
C PRO A 549 13.03 24.42 20.77
N ALA A 550 13.96 24.85 21.64
CA ALA A 550 14.91 25.92 21.32
C ALA A 550 15.82 25.62 20.10
N SER A 551 15.99 24.34 19.74
CA SER A 551 16.72 23.90 18.55
C SER A 551 15.93 24.02 17.25
N SER A 552 14.66 24.41 17.32
CA SER A 552 13.70 24.40 16.20
C SER A 552 13.12 25.78 15.94
N SER A 553 12.39 25.91 14.83
CA SER A 553 11.67 27.14 14.48
C SER A 553 10.25 26.84 14.04
N LEU A 554 9.35 27.81 14.18
CA LEU A 554 7.96 27.70 13.77
C LEU A 554 7.67 28.69 12.63
N VAL A 555 7.06 28.19 11.57
CA VAL A 555 6.50 28.96 10.46
C VAL A 555 5.00 28.72 10.44
N VAL A 556 4.21 29.78 10.34
CA VAL A 556 2.77 29.71 10.13
C VAL A 556 2.44 30.26 8.75
N GLU A 557 1.84 29.40 7.92
CA GLU A 557 1.41 29.69 6.56
C GLU A 557 -0.11 29.81 6.49
N GLY A 558 -0.60 30.93 5.96
CA GLY A 558 -2.03 31.16 5.83
C GLY A 558 -2.37 32.45 5.08
N GLU A 559 -3.65 32.58 4.73
CA GLU A 559 -4.23 33.76 4.09
C GLU A 559 -5.14 34.53 5.07
N GLY A 560 -5.42 35.80 4.78
CA GLY A 560 -6.31 36.62 5.61
C GLY A 560 -5.57 37.35 6.74
N VAL A 561 -6.21 37.46 7.92
CA VAL A 561 -5.66 38.22 9.05
C VAL A 561 -5.11 37.27 10.11
N ILE A 562 -3.80 37.29 10.33
CA ILE A 562 -3.15 36.52 11.39
C ILE A 562 -2.77 37.48 12.52
N THR A 563 -3.36 37.30 13.68
CA THR A 563 -3.06 38.10 14.87
C THR A 563 -2.06 37.36 15.73
N VAL A 564 -0.99 38.03 16.16
CA VAL A 564 0.08 37.43 16.98
C VAL A 564 0.18 38.20 18.30
N ASN A 565 0.13 37.46 19.40
CA ASN A 565 0.22 37.94 20.77
C ASN A 565 1.18 37.07 21.59
N LYS A 566 1.56 37.50 22.79
CA LYS A 566 2.28 36.70 23.76
C LYS A 566 1.30 35.81 24.52
N TYR A 567 1.79 34.65 24.95
CA TYR A 567 1.04 33.76 25.82
C TYR A 567 0.88 34.39 27.22
N PRO A 568 -0.34 34.47 27.77
CA PRO A 568 -0.58 35.11 29.07
C PRO A 568 0.00 34.23 30.19
N SER A 569 1.16 34.60 30.73
CA SER A 569 1.70 33.98 31.95
C SER A 569 2.49 34.96 32.81
N LYS A 570 2.33 34.87 34.14
CA LYS A 570 3.10 35.61 35.16
C LYS A 570 4.57 35.15 35.27
N LEU A 571 5.01 34.21 34.43
CA LEU A 571 6.23 33.40 34.59
C LEU A 571 7.11 33.34 33.33
N LEU A 572 7.00 34.28 32.39
CA LEU A 572 8.05 34.48 31.38
C LEU A 572 9.28 35.08 32.08
N SER A 573 10.00 34.26 32.86
CA SER A 573 11.21 34.64 33.59
C SER A 573 12.35 35.06 32.66
N ASN A 574 12.23 34.75 31.37
CA ASN A 574 13.03 35.27 30.27
C ASN A 574 12.10 35.72 29.13
N ASN A 575 12.31 36.92 28.60
CA ASN A 575 11.61 37.47 27.41
C ASN A 575 11.90 36.70 26.09
N ASN A 576 12.42 35.48 26.16
CA ASN A 576 12.80 34.70 25.01
C ASN A 576 11.56 34.03 24.42
N LEU A 577 11.09 34.55 23.28
CA LEU A 577 10.07 33.91 22.47
C LEU A 577 10.70 32.88 21.52
N ILE A 578 9.90 31.92 21.09
CA ILE A 578 10.29 30.95 20.06
C ILE A 578 10.71 31.64 18.75
N ASN A 579 11.60 31.01 17.96
CA ASN A 579 11.97 31.52 16.64
C ASN A 579 10.78 31.35 15.67
N PHE A 580 10.05 32.44 15.45
CA PHE A 580 8.75 32.42 14.79
C PHE A 580 8.73 33.24 13.49
N THR A 581 8.07 32.70 12.47
CA THR A 581 7.83 33.36 11.18
C THR A 581 6.37 33.23 10.76
N VAL A 582 5.78 34.30 10.24
CA VAL A 582 4.52 34.24 9.48
C VAL A 582 4.83 34.41 8.00
N GLN A 583 4.27 33.55 7.16
CA GLN A 583 4.49 33.55 5.72
C GLN A 583 3.15 33.50 4.96
N SER A 584 2.99 34.38 3.98
CA SER A 584 1.84 34.33 3.08
C SER A 584 2.02 33.25 2.01
N VAL A 585 0.95 32.50 1.76
CA VAL A 585 0.84 31.52 0.65
C VAL A 585 0.03 32.07 -0.54
N GLY A 586 -0.43 33.33 -0.48
CA GLY A 586 -1.24 33.99 -1.50
C GLY A 586 -1.02 35.51 -1.58
N ARG A 587 -1.92 36.25 -2.25
CA ARG A 587 -1.71 37.69 -2.51
C ARG A 587 -2.08 38.63 -1.35
N LYS A 588 -2.73 38.14 -0.28
CA LYS A 588 -3.26 38.99 0.81
C LYS A 588 -3.23 38.31 2.18
N THR A 589 -2.08 38.37 2.87
CA THR A 589 -2.01 38.09 4.32
C THR A 589 -1.62 39.37 5.06
N THR A 590 -2.38 39.71 6.10
CA THR A 590 -2.07 40.80 7.04
C THR A 590 -1.71 40.21 8.39
N VAL A 591 -0.53 40.55 8.90
CA VAL A 591 -0.08 40.18 10.24
C VAL A 591 -0.37 41.34 11.19
N ARG A 592 -1.25 41.11 12.15
CA ARG A 592 -1.57 42.04 13.23
C ARG A 592 -0.72 41.70 14.46
N LEU A 593 0.19 42.60 14.83
CA LEU A 593 1.01 42.44 16.04
C LEU A 593 0.31 43.12 17.21
N GLY A 594 -0.12 42.33 18.19
CA GLY A 594 -0.73 42.83 19.43
C GLY A 594 0.34 43.28 20.43
N ASP A 595 0.64 42.45 21.43
CA ASP A 595 1.62 42.72 22.50
C ASP A 595 3.03 42.12 22.23
N VAL A 596 3.30 41.75 20.97
CA VAL A 596 4.61 41.29 20.48
C VAL A 596 5.35 42.39 19.72
N SER A 597 6.69 42.40 19.81
CA SER A 597 7.51 43.34 19.03
C SER A 597 7.69 42.85 17.60
N ALA A 598 7.78 43.77 16.64
CA ALA A 598 8.13 43.46 15.25
C ALA A 598 9.52 42.79 15.11
N LYS A 599 10.39 42.90 16.13
CA LYS A 599 11.69 42.21 16.17
C LYS A 599 11.57 40.72 16.52
N ASP A 600 10.49 40.34 17.21
CA ASP A 600 10.28 38.98 17.70
C ASP A 600 9.58 38.09 16.66
N VAL A 601 8.98 38.69 15.63
CA VAL A 601 8.20 38.01 14.60
C VAL A 601 8.80 38.29 13.22
N LYS A 602 9.32 37.26 12.55
CA LYS A 602 9.72 37.37 11.14
C LYS A 602 8.48 37.31 10.27
N VAL A 603 8.39 38.18 9.26
CA VAL A 603 7.25 38.20 8.33
C VAL A 603 7.75 38.12 6.90
N LYS A 604 7.19 37.20 6.11
CA LYS A 604 7.54 37.00 4.69
C LYS A 604 6.31 37.15 3.81
N ASN A 605 6.37 38.07 2.85
CA ASN A 605 5.31 38.32 1.87
C ASN A 605 3.94 38.69 2.50
N CYS A 606 3.91 39.28 3.70
CA CYS A 606 2.68 39.78 4.32
C CYS A 606 2.75 41.29 4.54
N LYS A 607 1.58 41.93 4.63
CA LYS A 607 1.46 43.28 5.20
C LYS A 607 1.53 43.19 6.72
N VAL A 608 2.33 44.01 7.37
CA VAL A 608 2.39 44.09 8.84
C VAL A 608 1.62 45.31 9.32
N VAL A 609 0.81 45.14 10.36
CA VAL A 609 0.08 46.21 11.04
C VAL A 609 0.28 46.03 12.54
N SER A 610 0.70 47.07 13.26
CA SER A 610 0.77 47.03 14.72
C SER A 610 -0.53 47.58 15.32
N VAL A 611 -1.01 46.96 16.41
CA VAL A 611 -2.20 47.46 17.12
C VAL A 611 -1.95 48.87 17.67
N ALA A 612 -0.70 49.19 18.04
CA ALA A 612 -0.32 50.56 18.44
C ALA A 612 -0.50 51.58 17.31
N ASP A 613 -0.18 51.21 16.06
CA ASP A 613 -0.38 52.08 14.90
C ASP A 613 -1.85 52.21 14.51
N GLU A 614 -2.64 51.13 14.62
CA GLU A 614 -4.11 51.19 14.43
C GLU A 614 -4.77 52.08 15.48
N LEU A 615 -4.41 51.94 16.76
CA LEU A 615 -4.92 52.80 17.84
C LEU A 615 -4.47 54.26 17.67
N ARG A 616 -3.24 54.49 17.22
CA ARG A 616 -2.73 55.84 16.93
C ARG A 616 -3.45 56.48 15.74
N GLN A 617 -3.71 55.73 14.68
CA GLN A 617 -4.50 56.19 13.53
C GLN A 617 -5.95 56.46 13.91
N ALA A 618 -6.57 55.58 14.70
CA ALA A 618 -7.93 55.77 15.22
C ALA A 618 -8.03 57.03 16.09
N ALA A 619 -7.07 57.25 17.00
CA ALA A 619 -7.02 58.46 17.82
C ALA A 619 -6.79 59.73 16.97
N ILE A 620 -6.01 59.66 15.89
CA ILE A 620 -5.83 60.77 14.94
C ILE A 620 -7.13 61.06 14.17
N LEU A 621 -7.84 60.03 13.71
CA LEU A 621 -9.13 60.16 13.02
C LEU A 621 -10.21 60.72 13.94
N GLU A 622 -10.29 60.24 15.17
CA GLU A 622 -11.21 60.75 16.19
C GLU A 622 -10.88 62.21 16.55
N TYR A 623 -9.59 62.55 16.65
CA TYR A 623 -9.14 63.94 16.79
C TYR A 623 -9.50 64.81 15.57
N GLN A 624 -9.42 64.27 14.35
CA GLN A 624 -9.82 64.98 13.12
C GLN A 624 -11.33 65.16 13.01
N GLU A 625 -12.13 64.17 13.40
CA GLU A 625 -13.59 64.28 13.46
C GLU A 625 -14.03 65.30 14.53
N MET A 626 -13.37 65.33 15.69
CA MET A 626 -13.56 66.37 16.70
C MET A 626 -13.23 67.77 16.16
N ASN A 627 -12.12 67.92 15.42
CA ASN A 627 -11.73 69.19 14.80
C ASN A 627 -12.67 69.62 13.66
N ILE A 628 -13.31 68.69 12.94
CA ILE A 628 -14.28 69.01 11.88
C ILE A 628 -15.61 69.49 12.48
N GLN A 629 -15.99 69.01 13.67
CA GLN A 629 -17.14 69.55 14.43
C GLN A 629 -16.86 70.91 15.09
N GLU A 630 -15.59 71.28 15.31
CA GLU A 630 -15.17 72.54 15.96
C GLU A 630 -14.98 73.74 15.02
N ASN A 631 -15.45 73.70 13.77
CA ASN A 631 -15.44 74.87 12.88
C ASN A 631 -16.50 75.94 13.23
N GLY A 632 -16.84 76.09 14.51
CA GLY A 632 -17.77 77.12 14.96
C GLY A 632 -17.92 77.22 16.47
N LEU A 633 -16.86 77.54 17.22
CA LEU A 633 -16.84 78.55 18.30
C LEU A 633 -15.45 78.62 18.99
N GLU A 634 -15.16 79.77 19.60
CA GLU A 634 -13.85 80.29 20.04
C GLU A 634 -12.94 79.37 20.86
N VAL A 635 -11.66 79.33 20.44
CA VAL A 635 -10.54 78.68 21.11
C VAL A 635 -9.93 79.63 22.14
N SER A 636 -10.08 79.33 23.45
CA SER A 636 -9.06 79.69 24.45
C SER A 636 -9.18 78.97 25.81
N ILE A 637 -10.28 78.26 26.13
CA ILE A 637 -10.48 77.70 27.49
C ILE A 637 -10.46 76.15 27.53
N VAL A 638 -10.71 75.47 26.41
CA VAL A 638 -10.82 73.99 26.36
C VAL A 638 -9.45 73.28 26.29
N MET A 639 -8.40 73.92 25.76
CA MET A 639 -7.07 73.32 25.60
C MET A 639 -6.41 72.90 26.93
N SER A 640 -6.74 73.55 28.05
CA SER A 640 -6.17 73.21 29.36
C SER A 640 -6.91 72.10 30.10
N LEU A 641 -8.19 71.84 29.79
CA LEU A 641 -8.95 70.76 30.43
C LEU A 641 -8.77 69.41 29.73
N VAL A 642 -8.67 69.38 28.40
CA VAL A 642 -8.56 68.11 27.63
C VAL A 642 -7.18 67.46 27.81
N ALA A 643 -6.11 68.25 27.88
CA ALA A 643 -4.78 67.74 28.19
C ALA A 643 -4.71 67.12 29.60
N VAL A 644 -5.45 67.68 30.56
CA VAL A 644 -5.54 67.14 31.93
C VAL A 644 -6.40 65.87 31.96
N CYS A 645 -7.51 65.80 31.22
CA CYS A 645 -8.35 64.60 31.15
C CYS A 645 -7.69 63.41 30.45
N VAL A 646 -6.88 63.64 29.40
CA VAL A 646 -6.15 62.56 28.72
C VAL A 646 -5.01 62.03 29.59
N VAL A 647 -4.28 62.90 30.29
CA VAL A 647 -3.23 62.47 31.24
C VAL A 647 -3.83 61.76 32.46
N VAL A 648 -4.97 62.22 32.97
CA VAL A 648 -5.69 61.58 34.09
C VAL A 648 -6.36 60.26 33.66
N GLY A 649 -6.86 60.16 32.43
CA GLY A 649 -7.43 58.92 31.86
C GLY A 649 -6.36 57.84 31.64
N ILE A 650 -5.17 58.23 31.18
CA ILE A 650 -4.02 57.32 31.06
C ILE A 650 -3.54 56.86 32.44
N LEU A 651 -3.50 57.75 33.44
CA LEU A 651 -3.13 57.38 34.82
C LEU A 651 -4.18 56.50 35.52
N LEU A 652 -5.47 56.68 35.23
CA LEU A 652 -6.56 55.83 35.75
C LEU A 652 -6.57 54.43 35.12
N ALA A 653 -6.26 54.31 33.82
CA ALA A 653 -6.13 53.02 33.14
C ALA A 653 -4.93 52.19 33.66
N PHE A 654 -3.84 52.85 34.06
CA PHE A 654 -2.70 52.19 34.72
C PHE A 654 -2.94 51.92 36.22
N GLY A 655 -3.74 52.73 36.92
CA GLY A 655 -4.03 52.57 38.35
C GLY A 655 -5.06 51.49 38.69
N ILE A 656 -6.05 51.24 37.82
CA ILE A 656 -7.11 50.25 38.07
C ILE A 656 -6.61 48.80 37.95
N ALA A 657 -5.50 48.56 37.25
CA ALA A 657 -4.85 47.25 37.22
C ALA A 657 -4.14 46.88 38.55
N PHE A 658 -3.96 47.81 39.49
CA PHE A 658 -3.27 47.56 40.77
C PHE A 658 -4.20 47.32 41.97
N LEU A 659 -5.51 47.58 41.85
CA LEU A 659 -6.46 47.59 42.99
C LEU A 659 -7.46 46.44 43.05
N LEU A 660 -7.40 45.46 42.14
CA LEU A 660 -8.17 44.22 42.24
C LEU A 660 -7.26 43.03 42.56
N ARG A 661 -6.72 43.02 43.80
CA ARG A 661 -6.29 41.79 44.47
C ARG A 661 -7.42 41.32 45.39
N PRO A 662 -7.84 40.04 45.35
CA PRO A 662 -8.47 39.44 46.52
C PRO A 662 -7.42 39.40 47.63
N LYS A 663 -7.77 39.93 48.80
CA LYS A 663 -6.98 39.78 50.03
C LYS A 663 -7.10 38.32 50.49
N ASP A 664 -5.97 37.68 50.72
CA ASP A 664 -5.88 36.51 51.59
C ASP A 664 -6.41 36.88 52.98
N GLU A 665 -7.41 36.14 53.47
CA GLU A 665 -7.71 36.03 54.89
C GLU A 665 -6.95 34.81 55.44
N SER A 666 -5.94 35.08 56.25
CA SER A 666 -5.36 34.11 57.17
C SER A 666 -5.58 34.61 58.60
N SER A 667 -6.31 33.86 59.43
CA SER A 667 -5.76 33.26 60.65
C SER A 667 -6.86 32.67 61.55
N ASN A 668 -6.67 31.39 61.89
CA ASN A 668 -6.93 30.68 63.15
C ASN A 668 -8.28 30.87 63.87
N ASP A 669 -8.99 29.78 64.17
CA ASP A 669 -8.72 29.00 65.40
C ASP A 669 -9.48 27.65 65.44
N GLN A 670 -8.81 26.66 66.04
CA GLN A 670 -9.31 25.60 66.94
C GLN A 670 -10.48 24.65 66.63
N THR A 671 -10.19 23.39 67.01
CA THR A 671 -11.01 22.32 67.64
C THR A 671 -11.71 21.25 66.79
N ASP A 672 -11.31 20.01 67.14
CA ASP A 672 -11.85 18.65 66.97
C ASP A 672 -11.98 18.00 65.58
#